data_AF-A0AAW6LQJ0-F1
#
_entry.id   AF-A0AAW6LQJ0-F1
#
_cell.length_a   1.000
_cell.length_b   1.000
_cell.length_c   1.000
_cell.angle_alpha   90.00
_cell.angle_beta   90.00
_cell.angle_gamma   90.00
#
_symmetry.space_group_name_H-M   'P 1'
#
loop_
_entity.id
_entity.type
_entity.pdbx_description
1 polymer ?
#
loop_
_entity_poly.entity_id
_entity_poly.type
_entity_poly.pdbx_seq_one_letter_code
_entity_poly.pdbx_strand_id
1 'polypeptide(L)'
;MKKKSKWRTVRRSAYVLVALGLVLPVLAFMAAYIVQDVPKPGDLKTNQVATVFAADGTTVISTVVPPDGNRVEVSLDQVPPHVRNAVLAAEDRDFYSNPGFSISGFARAARDNVLGRDSAGGGSTITQQYVKKALVGSERSLTRKMKELVISSKMANEWSKDDILAAYLNTIYFGRGAYGIGAASKAYFGKPVDQLSIEEGAVLASSIQLPSLLDPETNPTGAKSRWDYVLDGMVSAGTLDQAARTPMQYPAYIPLAQVDNSSQGSTGPEGLIKRQVLKEIGDAGISEQLLNTEGLQITTTIDPQAQAAAVEAARSNMEGEPENLRTAVVSVDPKTGAVKAYYGGEDGAGYDFANAGLQTGSSFKVFGLAAALDQGIPLSQMYDSSPLTVNGISIGNVEGESCGTCTIAEALKRSLNTSFYRQMLSLDGNGPQEIADIAHKAGIPKDIPGVGPSLTEADGSGPNNGIVLGQYQARVLDMASSYATLAASGTYHAPHFVQKVVAADGTVLLDRGAPAGEDRIDAAVADNVTAAMQPIAAYSRGHNLAGGRLSASKTGTAQLGDTGANKDAWMVGYTPSLSTAVWVGTPDGEAITNSGGAMIYGSGLPSDIWKDTMDGALEGTDNEKFPTPGKINGQAGGVPEYTAPAPPKTSAPPTTAPTTTETTPPPVVTTTQVEVLPGITIPIPGISRPTTTTPQVPGAGETTEEEPAGVSPGQ
;
A
#
# COMPACT_ATOMS: atom_id res chain seq x y z
N MET A 1 40.37 -61.92 49.34
CA MET A 1 40.31 -60.98 48.19
C MET A 1 39.44 -59.77 48.58
N LYS A 2 40.03 -58.57 48.77
CA LYS A 2 39.27 -57.35 49.09
C LYS A 2 38.43 -56.94 47.86
N LYS A 3 37.10 -57.05 47.94
CA LYS A 3 36.15 -56.57 46.91
C LYS A 3 36.45 -55.09 46.63
N LYS A 4 37.07 -54.79 45.48
CA LYS A 4 37.26 -53.41 45.01
C LYS A 4 35.87 -52.76 44.90
N SER A 5 35.65 -51.70 45.66
CA SER A 5 34.37 -50.98 45.71
C SER A 5 33.98 -50.51 44.30
N LYS A 6 32.86 -51.03 43.77
CA LYS A 6 32.29 -50.64 42.47
C LYS A 6 32.05 -49.11 42.38
N TRP A 7 31.80 -48.47 43.52
CA TRP A 7 31.65 -47.02 43.64
C TRP A 7 32.92 -46.23 43.30
N ARG A 8 34.09 -46.81 43.58
CA ARG A 8 35.39 -46.21 43.26
C ARG A 8 35.66 -46.20 41.75
N THR A 9 35.17 -47.21 41.04
CA THR A 9 35.26 -47.31 39.57
C THR A 9 34.28 -46.33 38.93
N VAL A 10 33.01 -46.30 39.37
CA VAL A 10 32.01 -45.33 38.87
C VAL A 10 32.48 -43.89 39.05
N ARG A 11 33.02 -43.53 40.22
CA ARG A 11 33.54 -42.19 40.48
C ARG A 11 34.75 -41.83 39.60
N ARG A 12 35.66 -42.79 39.36
CA ARG A 12 36.81 -42.59 38.46
C ARG A 12 36.38 -42.45 37.00
N SER A 13 35.42 -43.25 36.56
CA SER A 13 34.82 -43.13 35.22
C SER A 13 34.10 -41.79 35.06
N ALA A 14 33.39 -41.31 36.09
CA ALA A 14 32.78 -39.98 36.08
C ALA A 14 33.83 -38.86 35.99
N TYR A 15 34.92 -38.92 36.76
CA TYR A 15 36.02 -37.94 36.63
C TYR A 15 36.68 -37.96 35.26
N VAL A 16 36.88 -39.15 34.68
CA VAL A 16 37.44 -39.29 33.32
C VAL A 16 36.48 -38.75 32.27
N LEU A 17 35.18 -38.99 32.40
CA LEU A 17 34.17 -38.44 31.49
C LEU A 17 34.05 -36.92 31.60
N VAL A 18 34.09 -36.37 32.81
CA VAL A 18 34.13 -34.91 33.04
C VAL A 18 35.42 -34.31 32.48
N ALA A 19 36.57 -34.95 32.72
CA ALA A 19 37.84 -34.51 32.18
C ALA A 19 37.87 -34.57 30.65
N LEU A 20 37.40 -35.66 30.03
CA LEU A 20 37.26 -35.77 28.57
C LEU A 20 36.28 -34.72 28.02
N GLY A 21 35.17 -34.47 28.71
CA GLY A 21 34.20 -33.43 28.36
C GLY A 21 34.76 -32.01 28.43
N LEU A 22 35.82 -31.77 29.19
CA LEU A 22 36.53 -30.48 29.25
C LEU A 22 37.73 -30.41 28.31
N VAL A 23 38.50 -31.49 28.19
CA VAL A 23 39.76 -31.53 27.43
C VAL A 23 39.50 -31.62 25.92
N LEU A 24 38.52 -32.41 25.48
CA LEU A 24 38.23 -32.55 24.04
C LEU A 24 37.81 -31.22 23.39
N PRO A 25 36.92 -30.40 23.97
CA PRO A 25 36.60 -29.09 23.42
C PRO A 25 37.80 -28.14 23.37
N VAL A 26 38.68 -28.17 24.39
CA VAL A 26 39.89 -27.33 24.42
C VAL A 26 40.88 -27.75 23.35
N LEU A 27 41.11 -29.05 23.15
CA LEU A 27 41.97 -29.56 22.08
C LEU A 27 41.38 -29.26 20.69
N ALA A 28 40.06 -29.39 20.52
CA ALA A 28 39.39 -29.03 19.28
C ALA A 28 39.50 -27.52 18.99
N PHE A 29 39.35 -26.66 20.01
CA PHE A 29 39.56 -25.22 19.90
C PHE A 29 41.01 -24.89 19.51
N MET A 30 42.00 -25.50 20.17
CA MET A 30 43.42 -25.29 19.86
C MET A 30 43.77 -25.76 18.44
N ALA A 31 43.28 -26.92 18.01
CA ALA A 31 43.48 -27.42 16.65
C ALA A 31 42.84 -26.48 15.62
N ALA A 32 41.61 -26.03 15.86
CA ALA A 32 40.94 -25.05 14.99
C ALA A 32 41.68 -23.71 14.95
N TYR A 33 42.23 -23.24 16.07
CA TYR A 33 43.02 -22.01 16.18
C TYR A 33 44.31 -22.05 15.36
N ILE A 34 44.97 -23.21 15.33
CA ILE A 34 46.21 -23.40 14.55
C ILE A 34 45.91 -23.48 13.05
N VAL A 35 44.80 -24.12 12.66
CA VAL A 35 44.48 -24.39 11.25
C VAL A 35 43.76 -23.23 10.56
N GLN A 36 43.06 -22.36 11.29
CA GLN A 36 42.35 -21.22 10.71
C GLN A 36 43.27 -20.01 10.55
N ASP A 37 43.47 -19.55 9.32
CA ASP A 37 44.06 -18.24 9.04
C ASP A 37 43.05 -17.12 9.34
N VAL A 38 43.54 -16.00 9.88
CA VAL A 38 42.73 -14.79 10.10
C VAL A 38 42.98 -13.85 8.93
N PRO A 39 41.96 -13.58 8.09
CA PRO A 39 42.06 -12.57 7.04
C PRO A 39 42.31 -11.19 7.66
N LYS A 40 43.06 -10.32 6.97
CA LYS A 40 43.32 -8.97 7.46
C LYS A 40 42.02 -8.15 7.39
N PRO A 41 41.69 -7.33 8.38
CA PRO A 41 40.71 -6.26 8.20
C PRO A 41 41.01 -5.43 6.95
N GLY A 42 40.05 -5.46 6.02
CA GLY A 42 40.21 -5.02 4.64
C GLY A 42 39.95 -6.13 3.60
N ASP A 43 40.18 -7.42 3.95
CA ASP A 43 39.93 -8.59 3.09
C ASP A 43 38.45 -9.02 3.01
N LEU A 44 37.53 -8.17 3.48
CA LEU A 44 36.12 -8.53 3.58
C LEU A 44 35.48 -8.54 2.20
N LYS A 45 34.63 -9.55 1.95
CA LYS A 45 33.78 -9.59 0.76
C LYS A 45 33.13 -8.22 0.58
N THR A 46 33.47 -7.60 -0.54
CA THR A 46 32.96 -6.32 -1.01
C THR A 46 31.45 -6.30 -0.89
N ASN A 47 30.89 -5.11 -0.62
CA ASN A 47 29.49 -4.81 -0.90
C ASN A 47 29.06 -5.51 -2.20
N GLN A 48 28.01 -6.30 -2.15
CA GLN A 48 27.51 -7.01 -3.33
C GLN A 48 26.17 -6.43 -3.70
N VAL A 49 26.02 -6.09 -4.98
CA VAL A 49 24.75 -5.64 -5.55
C VAL A 49 23.74 -6.76 -5.41
N ALA A 50 22.61 -6.47 -4.75
CA ALA A 50 21.43 -7.33 -4.86
C ALA A 50 20.66 -6.93 -6.13
N THR A 51 20.21 -7.93 -6.86
CA THR A 51 19.49 -7.75 -8.13
C THR A 51 18.05 -8.20 -7.96
N VAL A 52 17.13 -7.32 -8.33
CA VAL A 52 15.68 -7.58 -8.36
C VAL A 52 15.31 -7.97 -9.78
N PHE A 53 14.95 -9.23 -9.96
CA PHE A 53 14.48 -9.81 -11.21
C PHE A 53 12.96 -9.84 -11.28
N ALA A 54 12.42 -9.78 -12.49
CA ALA A 54 11.03 -10.11 -12.78
C ALA A 54 10.77 -11.62 -12.60
N ALA A 55 9.52 -12.03 -12.82
CA ALA A 55 9.06 -13.41 -12.67
C ALA A 55 9.73 -14.40 -13.63
N ASP A 56 10.28 -13.93 -14.76
CA ASP A 56 11.06 -14.76 -15.70
C ASP A 56 12.45 -15.16 -15.14
N GLY A 57 12.86 -14.56 -14.03
CA GLY A 57 14.17 -14.77 -13.41
C GLY A 57 15.35 -14.16 -14.17
N THR A 58 15.10 -13.42 -15.25
CA THR A 58 16.14 -12.88 -16.14
C THR A 58 16.03 -11.38 -16.38
N THR A 59 14.81 -10.83 -16.47
CA THR A 59 14.59 -9.40 -16.65
C THR A 59 14.93 -8.67 -15.37
N VAL A 60 15.88 -7.74 -15.41
CA VAL A 60 16.25 -6.93 -14.24
C VAL A 60 15.28 -5.77 -14.11
N ILE A 61 14.55 -5.72 -12.99
CA ILE A 61 13.67 -4.59 -12.63
C ILE A 61 14.49 -3.48 -11.99
N SER A 62 15.36 -3.84 -11.06
CA SER A 62 16.18 -2.87 -10.33
C SER A 62 17.39 -3.55 -9.69
N THR A 63 18.34 -2.73 -9.26
CA THR A 63 19.43 -3.15 -8.41
C THR A 63 19.37 -2.40 -7.09
N VAL A 64 19.72 -3.10 -6.02
CA VAL A 64 20.07 -2.49 -4.75
C VAL A 64 21.59 -2.47 -4.73
N VAL A 65 22.13 -1.36 -5.21
CA VAL A 65 23.56 -1.09 -5.07
C VAL A 65 23.77 -0.70 -3.61
N PRO A 66 24.55 -1.46 -2.85
CA PRO A 66 25.00 -0.99 -1.55
C PRO A 66 25.68 0.36 -1.78
N PRO A 67 25.58 1.33 -0.87
CA PRO A 67 26.20 2.62 -1.08
C PRO A 67 27.71 2.44 -1.28
N ASP A 68 28.15 2.41 -2.54
CA ASP A 68 29.55 2.40 -2.90
C ASP A 68 30.07 3.81 -2.69
N GLY A 69 30.99 3.95 -1.73
CA GLY A 69 31.87 5.12 -1.68
C GLY A 69 31.47 6.29 -0.78
N ASN A 70 30.59 6.12 0.22
CA ASN A 70 30.60 7.02 1.39
C ASN A 70 31.22 6.37 2.63
N ARG A 71 31.97 5.27 2.46
CA ARG A 71 33.02 4.87 3.41
C ARG A 71 34.11 5.94 3.35
N VAL A 72 33.87 7.06 4.02
CA VAL A 72 34.97 7.82 4.59
C VAL A 72 35.53 6.88 5.64
N GLU A 73 36.62 6.18 5.31
CA GLU A 73 37.32 5.40 6.32
C GLU A 73 37.82 6.40 7.36
N VAL A 74 37.16 6.35 8.52
CA VAL A 74 37.45 7.24 9.63
C VAL A 74 38.53 6.55 10.45
N SER A 75 39.69 7.16 10.57
CA SER A 75 40.71 6.66 11.48
C SER A 75 40.21 6.81 12.92
N LEU A 76 40.56 5.89 13.82
CA LEU A 76 39.94 5.87 15.15
C LEU A 76 40.13 7.20 15.88
N ASP A 77 41.26 7.87 15.70
CA ASP A 77 41.60 9.19 16.25
C ASP A 77 40.60 10.30 15.88
N GLN A 78 39.94 10.21 14.71
CA GLN A 78 38.88 11.14 14.29
C GLN A 78 37.54 10.87 15.00
N VAL A 79 37.32 9.66 15.53
CA VAL A 79 36.11 9.36 16.32
C VAL A 79 36.29 9.93 17.73
N PRO A 80 35.43 10.84 18.22
CA PRO A 80 35.60 11.43 19.54
C PRO A 80 35.56 10.37 20.65
N PRO A 81 36.36 10.51 21.74
CA PRO A 81 36.40 9.52 22.82
C PRO A 81 35.04 9.22 23.44
N HIS A 82 34.16 10.21 23.58
CA HIS A 82 32.80 9.99 24.11
C HIS A 82 31.92 9.15 23.19
N VAL A 83 32.10 9.25 21.87
CA VAL A 83 31.40 8.41 20.89
C VAL A 83 31.91 6.97 20.98
N ARG A 84 33.23 6.77 21.09
CA ARG A 84 33.82 5.44 21.32
C ARG A 84 33.27 4.84 22.61
N ASN A 85 33.26 5.62 23.70
CA ASN A 85 32.74 5.18 25.00
C ASN A 85 31.26 4.83 24.96
N ALA A 86 30.44 5.54 24.18
CA ALA A 86 29.03 5.19 23.99
C ALA A 86 28.88 3.81 23.33
N VAL A 87 29.64 3.53 22.27
CA VAL A 87 29.63 2.21 21.60
C VAL A 87 30.11 1.11 22.54
N LEU A 88 31.18 1.35 23.31
CA LEU A 88 31.67 0.39 24.31
C LEU A 88 30.63 0.14 25.42
N ALA A 89 29.97 1.19 25.92
CA ALA A 89 28.94 1.09 26.94
C ALA A 89 27.72 0.27 26.47
N ALA A 90 27.38 0.40 25.19
CA ALA A 90 26.27 -0.28 24.53
C ALA A 90 26.57 -1.76 24.22
N GLU A 91 27.74 -2.03 23.65
CA GLU A 91 28.06 -3.30 22.98
C GLU A 91 29.07 -4.17 23.73
N ASP A 92 30.12 -3.60 24.34
CA ASP A 92 31.21 -4.37 24.96
C ASP A 92 32.02 -3.53 25.98
N ARG A 93 31.53 -3.46 27.23
CA ARG A 93 32.14 -2.65 28.30
C ARG A 93 33.57 -3.09 28.67
N ASP A 94 33.88 -4.36 28.48
CA ASP A 94 35.18 -4.95 28.84
C ASP A 94 36.11 -5.04 27.61
N PHE A 95 35.77 -4.40 26.48
CA PHE A 95 36.42 -4.55 25.18
C PHE A 95 37.95 -4.57 25.24
N TYR A 96 38.55 -3.56 25.88
CA TYR A 96 40.01 -3.41 25.93
C TYR A 96 40.73 -4.49 26.75
N SER A 97 40.02 -5.15 27.67
CA SER A 97 40.58 -6.17 28.56
C SER A 97 40.26 -7.60 28.12
N ASN A 98 39.23 -7.79 27.28
CA ASN A 98 38.76 -9.11 26.92
C ASN A 98 39.65 -9.77 25.83
N PRO A 99 39.74 -11.12 25.79
CA PRO A 99 40.53 -11.85 24.79
C PRO A 99 39.80 -12.03 23.45
N GLY A 100 38.95 -11.07 23.06
CA GLY A 100 38.11 -11.17 21.85
C GLY A 100 36.80 -11.93 22.06
N PHE A 101 36.46 -12.33 23.29
CA PHE A 101 35.19 -12.93 23.67
C PHE A 101 34.88 -12.66 25.16
N SER A 102 33.60 -12.77 25.56
CA SER A 102 33.17 -12.46 26.93
C SER A 102 33.24 -13.68 27.84
N ILE A 103 34.26 -13.76 28.72
CA ILE A 103 34.39 -14.84 29.72
C ILE A 103 33.19 -14.81 30.70
N SER A 104 32.84 -13.61 31.19
CA SER A 104 31.70 -13.40 32.07
C SER A 104 30.37 -13.72 31.37
N GLY A 105 30.25 -13.40 30.08
CA GLY A 105 29.11 -13.77 29.24
C GLY A 105 28.92 -15.27 29.09
N PHE A 106 29.99 -16.02 28.84
CA PHE A 106 29.94 -17.49 28.80
C PHE A 106 29.60 -18.11 30.16
N ALA A 107 30.19 -17.62 31.24
CA ALA A 107 29.88 -18.08 32.59
C ALA A 107 28.40 -17.84 32.96
N ARG A 108 27.86 -16.68 32.54
CA ARG A 108 26.45 -16.33 32.71
C ARG A 108 25.53 -17.25 31.88
N ALA A 109 25.85 -17.45 30.60
CA ALA A 109 25.09 -18.32 29.71
C ALA A 109 25.10 -19.79 30.20
N ALA A 110 26.24 -20.28 30.69
CA ALA A 110 26.35 -21.62 31.27
C ALA A 110 25.50 -21.77 32.54
N ARG A 111 25.54 -20.77 33.44
CA ARG A 111 24.69 -20.73 34.63
C ARG A 111 23.21 -20.70 34.26
N ASP A 112 22.82 -19.85 33.31
CA ASP A 112 21.42 -19.63 32.96
C ASP A 112 20.81 -20.82 32.21
N ASN A 113 21.59 -21.52 31.37
CA ASN A 113 21.21 -22.82 30.80
C ASN A 113 21.00 -23.90 31.88
N VAL A 114 21.86 -23.96 32.90
CA VAL A 114 21.73 -24.92 34.02
C VAL A 114 20.53 -24.59 34.91
N LEU A 115 20.17 -23.31 35.02
CA LEU A 115 19.03 -22.83 35.81
C LEU A 115 17.71 -22.76 35.01
N GLY A 116 17.70 -23.14 33.74
CA GLY A 116 16.52 -23.11 32.87
C GLY A 116 15.94 -21.71 32.66
N ARG A 117 16.78 -20.67 32.65
CA ARG A 117 16.33 -19.27 32.44
C ARG A 117 16.45 -18.90 30.97
N ASP A 118 15.35 -18.50 30.35
CA ASP A 118 15.28 -18.11 28.93
C ASP A 118 15.96 -16.77 28.60
N SER A 119 16.44 -16.02 29.60
CA SER A 119 17.02 -14.68 29.39
C SER A 119 18.52 -14.74 29.06
N ALA A 120 18.87 -15.05 27.81
CA ALA A 120 20.22 -14.86 27.32
C ALA A 120 20.44 -13.39 26.92
N GLY A 121 20.85 -12.55 27.88
CA GLY A 121 21.41 -11.24 27.57
C GLY A 121 22.59 -11.37 26.60
N GLY A 122 22.62 -10.54 25.56
CA GLY A 122 23.61 -10.59 24.48
C GLY A 122 25.06 -10.60 25.00
N GLY A 123 25.75 -11.72 24.85
CA GLY A 123 27.10 -11.94 25.38
C GLY A 123 28.22 -11.88 24.36
N SER A 124 27.97 -11.35 23.15
CA SER A 124 29.01 -11.29 22.10
C SER A 124 29.78 -9.98 22.18
N THR A 125 31.12 -10.06 22.14
CA THR A 125 32.03 -8.90 22.16
C THR A 125 32.04 -8.16 20.82
N ILE A 126 32.57 -6.94 20.78
CA ILE A 126 32.77 -6.20 19.52
C ILE A 126 33.61 -7.02 18.53
N THR A 127 34.66 -7.71 18.99
CA THR A 127 35.47 -8.58 18.12
C THR A 127 34.66 -9.75 17.54
N GLN A 128 33.80 -10.39 18.34
CA GLN A 128 32.91 -11.46 17.87
C GLN A 128 31.89 -10.93 16.86
N GLN A 129 31.30 -9.77 17.15
CA GLN A 129 30.37 -9.12 16.25
C GLN A 129 31.04 -8.77 14.92
N TYR A 130 32.24 -8.18 14.96
CA TYR A 130 33.02 -7.89 13.76
C TYR A 130 33.27 -9.16 12.95
N VAL A 131 33.86 -10.20 13.54
CA VAL A 131 34.14 -11.49 12.88
C VAL A 131 32.88 -12.11 12.29
N LYS A 132 31.76 -12.10 13.02
CA LYS A 132 30.48 -12.61 12.54
C LYS A 132 30.04 -11.89 11.27
N LYS A 133 30.16 -10.57 11.24
CA LYS A 133 29.70 -9.71 10.14
C LYS A 133 30.67 -9.75 8.95
N ALA A 134 31.95 -9.98 9.24
CA ALA A 134 33.05 -9.84 8.30
C ALA A 134 33.43 -11.16 7.60
N LEU A 135 33.39 -12.30 8.31
CA LEU A 135 34.14 -13.49 7.89
C LEU A 135 33.34 -14.79 7.79
N VAL A 136 32.28 -14.97 8.58
CA VAL A 136 31.68 -16.31 8.80
C VAL A 136 30.23 -16.44 8.31
N GLY A 137 29.69 -15.43 7.62
CA GLY A 137 28.34 -15.45 7.05
C GLY A 137 27.21 -15.51 8.09
N SER A 138 25.96 -15.68 7.63
CA SER A 138 24.74 -15.55 8.44
C SER A 138 24.15 -16.87 8.97
N GLU A 139 24.68 -18.04 8.59
CA GLU A 139 24.16 -19.36 8.95
C GLU A 139 24.06 -19.62 10.47
N ARG A 140 22.89 -19.92 11.03
CA ARG A 140 22.78 -20.22 12.48
C ARG A 140 23.22 -21.65 12.83
N SER A 141 24.53 -21.90 12.93
CA SER A 141 25.09 -23.19 13.37
C SER A 141 26.07 -23.08 14.55
N LEU A 142 26.15 -24.14 15.37
CA LEU A 142 27.16 -24.27 16.44
C LEU A 142 28.58 -24.24 15.87
N THR A 143 28.77 -24.84 14.69
CA THR A 143 30.04 -24.82 13.95
C THR A 143 30.45 -23.40 13.59
N ARG A 144 29.52 -22.56 13.11
CA ARG A 144 29.79 -21.13 12.86
C ARG A 144 30.18 -20.41 14.15
N LYS A 145 29.45 -20.65 15.26
CA LYS A 145 29.75 -19.96 16.53
C LYS A 145 31.11 -20.35 17.11
N MET A 146 31.54 -21.60 16.92
CA MET A 146 32.89 -22.04 17.27
C MET A 146 33.96 -21.38 16.39
N LYS A 147 33.73 -21.27 15.06
CA LYS A 147 34.63 -20.52 14.16
C LYS A 147 34.72 -19.05 14.57
N GLU A 148 33.59 -18.42 14.87
CA GLU A 148 33.51 -17.02 15.33
C GLU A 148 34.35 -16.81 16.60
N LEU A 149 34.27 -17.72 17.57
CA LEU A 149 35.07 -17.68 18.80
C LEU A 149 36.57 -17.84 18.53
N VAL A 150 36.97 -18.81 17.68
CA VAL A 150 38.38 -19.06 17.35
C VAL A 150 38.99 -17.85 16.65
N ILE A 151 38.29 -17.34 15.62
CA ILE A 151 38.77 -16.21 14.82
C ILE A 151 38.78 -14.93 15.67
N SER A 152 37.78 -14.69 16.53
CA SER A 152 37.76 -13.51 17.38
C SER A 152 38.88 -13.53 18.43
N SER A 153 39.20 -14.70 18.99
CA SER A 153 40.36 -14.86 19.88
C SER A 153 41.67 -14.63 19.16
N LYS A 154 41.84 -15.16 17.95
CA LYS A 154 43.09 -15.00 17.20
C LYS A 154 43.27 -13.56 16.75
N MET A 155 42.22 -12.91 16.27
CA MET A 155 42.21 -11.49 15.93
C MET A 155 42.58 -10.61 17.11
N ALA A 156 42.03 -10.86 18.31
CA ALA A 156 42.37 -10.10 19.52
C ALA A 156 43.84 -10.25 19.97
N ASN A 157 44.55 -11.30 19.52
CA ASN A 157 45.98 -11.50 19.79
C ASN A 157 46.89 -10.91 18.70
N GLU A 158 46.43 -10.85 17.46
CA GLU A 158 47.21 -10.38 16.31
C GLU A 158 47.02 -8.88 16.01
N TRP A 159 45.89 -8.30 16.45
CA TRP A 159 45.49 -6.92 16.18
C TRP A 159 45.43 -6.09 17.45
N SER A 160 45.76 -4.81 17.35
CA SER A 160 45.53 -3.89 18.46
C SER A 160 44.02 -3.71 18.68
N LYS A 161 43.61 -3.45 19.93
CA LYS A 161 42.20 -3.18 20.25
C LYS A 161 41.66 -1.97 19.50
N ASP A 162 42.50 -0.96 19.28
CA ASP A 162 42.14 0.22 18.53
C ASP A 162 41.90 -0.12 17.05
N ASP A 163 42.73 -0.94 16.42
CA ASP A 163 42.50 -1.37 15.03
C ASP A 163 41.19 -2.17 14.89
N ILE A 164 40.90 -3.05 15.86
CA ILE A 164 39.64 -3.81 15.87
C ILE A 164 38.44 -2.87 16.03
N LEU A 165 38.52 -1.88 16.92
CA LEU A 165 37.44 -0.91 17.11
C LEU A 165 37.25 -0.03 15.87
N ALA A 166 38.34 0.43 15.25
CA ALA A 166 38.32 1.19 14.01
C ALA A 166 37.66 0.39 12.88
N ALA A 167 38.10 -0.85 12.68
CA ALA A 167 37.55 -1.73 11.67
C ALA A 167 36.06 -2.02 11.91
N TYR A 168 35.66 -2.25 13.16
CA TYR A 168 34.26 -2.42 13.55
C TYR A 168 33.43 -1.18 13.20
N LEU A 169 33.83 -0.02 13.69
CA LEU A 169 33.10 1.24 13.50
C LEU A 169 32.99 1.65 12.04
N ASN A 170 33.95 1.29 11.18
CA ASN A 170 33.89 1.56 9.73
C ASN A 170 33.08 0.52 8.94
N THR A 171 32.75 -0.63 9.55
CA THR A 171 32.11 -1.75 8.84
C THR A 171 30.64 -1.94 9.21
N ILE A 172 30.29 -1.73 10.49
CA ILE A 172 28.92 -2.04 10.94
C ILE A 172 27.88 -1.12 10.32
N TYR A 173 26.67 -1.68 10.18
CA TYR A 173 25.50 -0.96 9.71
C TYR A 173 24.83 -0.21 10.85
N PHE A 174 24.56 1.08 10.66
CA PHE A 174 23.94 1.97 11.65
C PHE A 174 22.48 2.33 11.33
N GLY A 175 21.90 1.76 10.26
CA GLY A 175 20.57 2.14 9.76
C GLY A 175 20.67 3.21 8.69
N ARG A 176 19.56 3.55 8.03
CA ARG A 176 19.49 4.65 7.02
C ARG A 176 20.47 4.51 5.86
N GLY A 177 20.79 3.28 5.44
CA GLY A 177 21.82 3.04 4.41
C GLY A 177 23.26 3.36 4.85
N ALA A 178 23.49 3.74 6.12
CA ALA A 178 24.80 4.13 6.61
C ALA A 178 25.63 2.92 7.09
N TYR A 179 26.63 2.55 6.30
CA TYR A 179 27.69 1.61 6.69
C TYR A 179 28.93 2.37 7.15
N GLY A 180 29.29 2.17 8.41
CA GLY A 180 30.37 2.88 9.05
C GLY A 180 29.93 4.18 9.74
N ILE A 181 30.62 4.53 10.83
CA ILE A 181 30.25 5.62 11.72
C ILE A 181 30.33 6.99 11.05
N GLY A 182 31.22 7.17 10.07
CA GLY A 182 31.32 8.41 9.28
C GLY A 182 30.07 8.63 8.42
N ALA A 183 29.59 7.60 7.73
CA ALA A 183 28.35 7.66 6.98
C ALA A 183 27.14 7.87 7.91
N ALA A 184 27.14 7.22 9.08
CA ALA A 184 26.07 7.34 10.07
C ALA A 184 25.95 8.77 10.62
N SER A 185 27.08 9.41 10.93
CA SER A 185 27.13 10.80 11.37
C SER A 185 26.48 11.75 10.35
N LYS A 186 26.74 11.54 9.06
CA LYS A 186 26.09 12.30 7.98
C LYS A 186 24.60 11.99 7.86
N ALA A 187 24.21 10.71 7.88
CA ALA A 187 22.83 10.28 7.67
C ALA A 187 21.88 10.68 8.82
N TYR A 188 22.36 10.69 10.06
CA TYR A 188 21.55 11.06 11.22
C TYR A 188 21.61 12.56 11.53
N PHE A 189 22.77 13.20 11.35
CA PHE A 189 23.02 14.56 11.86
C PHE A 189 23.59 15.53 10.82
N GLY A 190 23.97 15.06 9.63
CA GLY A 190 24.56 15.92 8.58
C GLY A 190 25.94 16.45 8.95
N LYS A 191 26.62 15.82 9.92
CA LYS A 191 27.88 16.30 10.50
C LYS A 191 29.06 15.37 10.22
N PRO A 192 30.28 15.91 10.14
CA PRO A 192 31.51 15.13 10.32
C PRO A 192 31.53 14.38 11.67
N VAL A 193 32.12 13.20 11.69
CA VAL A 193 32.16 12.31 12.87
C VAL A 193 32.86 12.91 14.09
N ASP A 194 33.84 13.78 13.88
CA ASP A 194 34.61 14.48 14.91
C ASP A 194 33.79 15.59 15.61
N GLN A 195 32.64 15.95 15.05
CA GLN A 195 31.73 16.97 15.59
C GLN A 195 30.51 16.38 16.32
N LEU A 196 30.43 15.06 16.45
CA LEU A 196 29.34 14.40 17.16
C LEU A 196 29.36 14.77 18.65
N SER A 197 28.19 15.10 19.21
CA SER A 197 28.03 15.27 20.66
C SER A 197 27.95 13.93 21.41
N ILE A 198 27.87 13.97 22.75
CA ILE A 198 27.66 12.77 23.58
C ILE A 198 26.29 12.13 23.25
N GLU A 199 25.26 12.96 23.17
CA GLU A 199 23.88 12.58 22.87
C GLU A 199 23.79 11.94 21.48
N GLU A 200 24.43 12.53 20.48
CA GLU A 200 24.47 12.04 19.09
C GLU A 200 25.25 10.72 18.99
N GLY A 201 26.41 10.63 19.67
CA GLY A 201 27.18 9.38 19.77
C GLY A 201 26.39 8.24 20.42
N ALA A 202 25.58 8.55 21.45
CA ALA A 202 24.70 7.58 22.08
C ALA A 202 23.55 7.13 21.17
N VAL A 203 23.05 7.99 20.27
CA VAL A 203 22.06 7.58 19.25
C VAL A 203 22.68 6.59 18.28
N LEU A 204 23.85 6.89 17.74
CA LEU A 204 24.55 5.97 16.82
C LEU A 204 24.89 4.65 17.51
N ALA A 205 25.35 4.67 18.77
CA ALA A 205 25.60 3.45 19.54
C ALA A 205 24.33 2.64 19.80
N SER A 206 23.19 3.31 19.97
CA SER A 206 21.90 2.66 20.21
C SER A 206 21.37 1.92 18.99
N SER A 207 21.61 2.43 17.78
CA SER A 207 21.11 1.81 16.56
C SER A 207 21.80 0.47 16.25
N ILE A 208 23.07 0.29 16.62
CA ILE A 208 23.90 -0.89 16.29
C ILE A 208 23.18 -2.22 16.51
N GLN A 209 22.46 -2.37 17.64
CA GLN A 209 21.80 -3.63 18.00
C GLN A 209 20.70 -4.01 16.99
N LEU A 210 19.89 -3.03 16.59
CA LEU A 210 18.74 -3.20 15.71
C LEU A 210 18.61 -1.97 14.79
N PRO A 211 19.48 -1.82 13.79
CA PRO A 211 19.72 -0.53 13.12
C PRO A 211 18.49 0.11 12.47
N SER A 212 17.65 -0.69 11.82
CA SER A 212 16.44 -0.20 11.14
C SER A 212 15.21 -0.17 12.07
N LEU A 213 15.17 -1.02 13.12
CA LEU A 213 14.03 -1.09 14.05
C LEU A 213 14.14 -0.07 15.20
N LEU A 214 15.31 0.49 15.44
CA LEU A 214 15.57 1.53 16.42
C LEU A 214 15.86 2.89 15.74
N ASP A 215 15.39 3.07 14.51
CA ASP A 215 15.40 4.39 13.87
C ASP A 215 14.47 5.34 14.65
N PRO A 216 14.91 6.55 15.00
CA PRO A 216 14.10 7.48 15.79
C PRO A 216 12.85 7.98 15.07
N GLU A 217 12.78 7.91 13.74
CA GLU A 217 11.62 8.34 12.97
C GLU A 217 10.51 7.29 12.94
N THR A 218 10.87 6.02 12.78
CA THR A 218 9.90 4.91 12.70
C THR A 218 9.60 4.31 14.07
N ASN A 219 10.52 4.39 15.03
CA ASN A 219 10.36 3.87 16.38
C ASN A 219 10.96 4.82 17.44
N PRO A 220 10.36 6.00 17.66
CA PRO A 220 10.88 7.00 18.59
C PRO A 220 10.98 6.48 20.03
N THR A 221 10.01 5.67 20.48
CA THR A 221 9.99 5.12 21.84
C THR A 221 11.11 4.10 22.06
N GLY A 222 11.30 3.17 21.12
CA GLY A 222 12.37 2.17 21.19
C GLY A 222 13.75 2.81 21.09
N ALA A 223 13.93 3.74 20.15
CA ALA A 223 15.17 4.48 19.97
C ALA A 223 15.55 5.25 21.25
N LYS A 224 14.60 5.97 21.86
CA LYS A 224 14.83 6.70 23.11
C LYS A 224 15.17 5.77 24.27
N SER A 225 14.46 4.66 24.44
CA SER A 225 14.72 3.71 25.52
C SER A 225 16.14 3.13 25.43
N ARG A 226 16.59 2.78 24.22
CA ARG A 226 17.95 2.29 23.99
C ARG A 226 18.99 3.37 24.22
N TRP A 227 18.72 4.61 23.81
CA TRP A 227 19.58 5.76 24.07
C TRP A 227 19.79 6.03 25.56
N ASP A 228 18.72 5.95 26.36
CA ASP A 228 18.82 6.07 27.82
C ASP A 228 19.70 4.95 28.41
N TYR A 229 19.54 3.70 27.93
CA TYR A 229 20.38 2.56 28.34
C TYR A 229 21.87 2.78 28.04
N VAL A 230 22.22 3.34 26.87
CA VAL A 230 23.61 3.60 26.50
C VAL A 230 24.23 4.65 27.43
N LEU A 231 23.55 5.77 27.63
CA LEU A 231 24.04 6.84 28.48
C LEU A 231 24.18 6.41 29.96
N ASP A 232 23.24 5.65 30.49
CA ASP A 232 23.33 5.09 31.85
C ASP A 232 24.46 4.05 31.96
N GLY A 233 24.73 3.34 30.86
CA GLY A 233 25.90 2.49 30.71
C GLY A 233 27.22 3.27 30.78
N MET A 234 27.28 4.45 30.16
CA MET A 234 28.45 5.33 30.24
C MET A 234 28.67 5.86 31.66
N VAL A 235 27.60 6.22 32.37
CA VAL A 235 27.70 6.60 33.80
C VAL A 235 28.24 5.45 34.65
N SER A 236 27.68 4.25 34.46
CA SER A 236 28.11 3.05 35.19
C SER A 236 29.58 2.69 34.91
N ALA A 237 30.09 3.02 33.72
CA ALA A 237 31.48 2.83 33.33
C ALA A 237 32.40 3.97 33.77
N GLY A 238 31.88 5.04 34.38
CA GLY A 238 32.65 6.21 34.80
C GLY A 238 33.14 7.09 33.65
N THR A 239 32.55 6.96 32.45
CA THR A 239 32.90 7.76 31.26
C THR A 239 31.95 8.93 31.04
N LEU A 240 30.91 9.06 31.85
CA LEU A 240 29.97 10.18 31.89
C LEU A 240 29.56 10.47 33.34
N ASP A 241 29.60 11.73 33.77
CA ASP A 241 29.13 12.11 35.10
C ASP A 241 27.59 12.09 35.17
N GLN A 242 27.04 11.59 36.28
CA GLN A 242 25.58 11.58 36.50
C GLN A 242 24.96 12.99 36.44
N ALA A 243 25.71 14.01 36.90
CA ALA A 243 25.29 15.40 36.83
C ALA A 243 25.19 15.90 35.37
N ALA A 244 26.08 15.45 34.49
CA ALA A 244 26.05 15.77 33.06
C ALA A 244 24.98 14.96 32.31
N ARG A 245 24.71 13.71 32.73
CA ARG A 245 23.67 12.83 32.18
C ARG A 245 22.24 13.38 32.36
N THR A 246 21.97 13.92 33.53
CA THR A 246 20.60 14.28 33.97
C THR A 246 19.88 15.28 33.05
N PRO A 247 20.51 16.38 32.58
CA PRO A 247 19.84 17.34 31.70
C PRO A 247 19.78 16.92 30.22
N MET A 248 20.47 15.85 29.80
CA MET A 248 20.56 15.46 28.38
C MET A 248 19.20 15.11 27.79
N GLN A 249 18.96 15.59 26.57
CA GLN A 249 17.75 15.32 25.79
C GLN A 249 18.12 14.54 24.53
N TYR A 250 17.14 13.80 23.98
CA TYR A 250 17.33 13.12 22.71
C TYR A 250 17.61 14.16 21.62
N PRO A 251 18.71 14.04 20.85
CA PRO A 251 19.11 15.06 19.90
C PRO A 251 18.19 15.07 18.67
N ALA A 252 18.11 16.21 18.00
CA ALA A 252 17.43 16.31 16.72
C ALA A 252 18.18 15.47 15.66
N TYR A 253 17.44 14.89 14.72
CA TYR A 253 17.96 14.08 13.63
C TYR A 253 17.37 14.53 12.29
N ILE A 254 18.05 14.21 11.20
CA ILE A 254 17.60 14.49 9.83
C ILE A 254 16.42 13.56 9.47
N PRO A 255 15.32 14.02 8.87
CA PRO A 255 14.25 13.14 8.39
C PRO A 255 14.72 12.18 7.28
N LEU A 256 14.19 10.95 7.24
CA LEU A 256 14.52 9.91 6.25
C LEU A 256 14.37 10.41 4.80
N ALA A 257 13.36 11.24 4.54
CA ALA A 257 13.13 11.85 3.23
C ALA A 257 14.30 12.73 2.72
N GLN A 258 15.16 13.20 3.62
CA GLN A 258 16.33 14.04 3.33
C GLN A 258 17.65 13.25 3.30
N VAL A 259 17.63 11.95 3.63
CA VAL A 259 18.81 11.09 3.55
C VAL A 259 19.05 10.74 2.08
N ASP A 260 19.85 11.57 1.43
CA ASP A 260 20.45 11.44 0.08
C ASP A 260 19.85 10.31 -0.81
N ASN A 261 18.73 10.60 -1.48
CA ASN A 261 18.07 9.74 -2.48
C ASN A 261 18.87 9.61 -3.80
N SER A 262 20.15 9.98 -3.81
CA SER A 262 20.94 10.24 -5.03
C SER A 262 21.79 9.06 -5.51
N SER A 263 21.76 7.90 -4.86
CA SER A 263 22.56 6.73 -5.27
C SER A 263 21.72 5.58 -5.84
N GLN A 264 21.47 5.71 -7.15
CA GLN A 264 21.47 4.65 -8.17
C GLN A 264 20.43 3.51 -8.09
N GLY A 265 19.53 3.49 -9.08
CA GLY A 265 18.95 2.24 -9.58
C GLY A 265 17.69 2.37 -10.43
N SER A 266 16.76 3.28 -10.07
CA SER A 266 15.43 3.31 -10.68
C SER A 266 14.75 4.67 -10.50
N THR A 267 14.94 5.57 -11.46
CA THR A 267 14.22 6.86 -11.47
C THR A 267 12.82 6.73 -12.07
N GLY A 268 12.54 5.63 -12.78
CA GLY A 268 11.23 5.36 -13.37
C GLY A 268 10.27 4.61 -12.43
N PRO A 269 9.10 4.20 -12.94
CA PRO A 269 8.07 3.49 -12.18
C PRO A 269 8.57 2.25 -11.42
N GLU A 270 9.64 1.61 -11.89
CA GLU A 270 10.27 0.46 -11.28
C GLU A 270 10.88 0.73 -9.89
N GLY A 271 11.14 2.01 -9.56
CA GLY A 271 11.54 2.41 -8.21
C GLY A 271 10.44 2.17 -7.17
N LEU A 272 9.16 2.31 -7.56
CA LEU A 272 8.03 2.01 -6.68
C LEU A 272 7.94 0.50 -6.39
N ILE A 273 8.16 -0.34 -7.42
CA ILE A 273 8.25 -1.79 -7.27
C ILE A 273 9.38 -2.16 -6.30
N LYS A 274 10.56 -1.57 -6.48
CA LYS A 274 11.71 -1.76 -5.59
C LYS A 274 11.32 -1.49 -4.13
N ARG A 275 10.63 -0.38 -3.84
CA ARG A 275 10.20 -0.07 -2.46
C ARG A 275 9.28 -1.12 -1.86
N GLN A 276 8.30 -1.60 -2.63
CA GLN A 276 7.39 -2.67 -2.17
C GLN A 276 8.15 -3.97 -1.92
N VAL A 277 9.06 -4.36 -2.83
CA VAL A 277 9.93 -5.54 -2.69
C VAL A 277 10.81 -5.44 -1.44
N LEU A 278 11.45 -4.29 -1.21
CA LEU A 278 12.31 -4.09 -0.04
C LEU A 278 11.54 -4.14 1.27
N LYS A 279 10.33 -3.55 1.29
CA LYS A 279 9.43 -3.65 2.44
C LYS A 279 9.08 -5.12 2.72
N GLU A 280 8.67 -5.87 1.71
CA GLU A 280 8.28 -7.28 1.86
C GLU A 280 9.44 -8.17 2.32
N ILE A 281 10.66 -7.93 1.82
CA ILE A 281 11.88 -8.62 2.25
C ILE A 281 12.18 -8.32 3.73
N GLY A 282 12.05 -7.06 4.14
CA GLY A 282 12.21 -6.64 5.53
C GLY A 282 11.20 -7.30 6.46
N ASP A 283 9.92 -7.33 6.05
CA ASP A 283 8.83 -8.00 6.79
C ASP A 283 9.06 -9.52 6.91
N ALA A 284 9.72 -10.14 5.92
CA ALA A 284 10.14 -11.54 5.96
C ALA A 284 11.37 -11.81 6.85
N GLY A 285 11.94 -10.79 7.48
CA GLY A 285 13.07 -10.90 8.40
C GLY A 285 14.44 -10.97 7.73
N ILE A 286 14.53 -10.71 6.42
CA ILE A 286 15.80 -10.59 5.70
C ILE A 286 16.31 -9.17 5.94
N SER A 287 17.42 -9.06 6.67
CA SER A 287 17.95 -7.75 7.05
C SER A 287 18.55 -7.00 5.87
N GLU A 288 18.52 -5.67 5.93
CA GLU A 288 19.22 -4.81 4.98
C GLU A 288 20.72 -5.14 4.89
N GLN A 289 21.31 -5.65 5.96
CA GLN A 289 22.69 -6.13 5.89
C GLN A 289 22.83 -7.28 4.87
N LEU A 290 21.99 -8.31 4.95
CA LEU A 290 22.05 -9.42 3.99
C LEU A 290 21.82 -8.93 2.57
N LEU A 291 20.88 -8.02 2.40
CA LEU A 291 20.59 -7.36 1.13
C LEU A 291 21.83 -6.71 0.51
N ASN A 292 22.70 -6.11 1.33
CA ASN A 292 23.87 -5.36 0.86
C ASN A 292 25.18 -6.16 0.82
N THR A 293 25.29 -7.30 1.53
CA THR A 293 26.56 -8.05 1.65
C THR A 293 26.55 -9.39 0.94
N GLU A 294 25.39 -9.99 0.72
CA GLU A 294 25.28 -11.38 0.23
C GLU A 294 24.92 -11.50 -1.25
N GLY A 295 24.85 -10.38 -1.99
CA GLY A 295 24.62 -10.37 -3.45
C GLY A 295 23.30 -11.04 -3.82
N LEU A 296 22.23 -10.66 -3.12
CA LEU A 296 20.96 -11.37 -3.20
C LEU A 296 20.37 -11.32 -4.62
N GLN A 297 19.93 -12.47 -5.12
CA GLN A 297 19.08 -12.58 -6.28
C GLN A 297 17.63 -12.66 -5.80
N ILE A 298 16.87 -11.61 -6.05
CA ILE A 298 15.47 -11.46 -5.63
C ILE A 298 14.60 -11.67 -6.86
N THR A 299 13.90 -12.80 -6.95
CA THR A 299 12.90 -13.05 -8.00
C THR A 299 11.54 -12.56 -7.52
N THR A 300 10.98 -11.60 -8.26
CA THR A 300 9.64 -11.05 -8.00
C THR A 300 8.55 -11.83 -8.72
N THR A 301 7.30 -11.46 -8.50
CA THR A 301 6.12 -11.94 -9.22
C THR A 301 5.76 -11.08 -10.43
N ILE A 302 6.44 -9.94 -10.61
CA ILE A 302 6.17 -8.99 -11.69
C ILE A 302 6.43 -9.65 -13.03
N ASP A 303 5.41 -9.67 -13.87
CA ASP A 303 5.45 -10.23 -15.20
C ASP A 303 5.97 -9.18 -16.18
N PRO A 304 7.04 -9.44 -16.94
CA PRO A 304 7.57 -8.45 -17.86
C PRO A 304 6.55 -7.95 -18.89
N GLN A 305 5.69 -8.83 -19.41
CA GLN A 305 4.67 -8.46 -20.39
C GLN A 305 3.55 -7.65 -19.74
N ALA A 306 3.01 -8.11 -18.61
CA ALA A 306 1.96 -7.37 -17.92
C ALA A 306 2.45 -6.00 -17.42
N GLN A 307 3.68 -5.92 -16.91
CA GLN A 307 4.28 -4.68 -16.46
C GLN A 307 4.47 -3.70 -17.63
N ALA A 308 5.00 -4.16 -18.76
CA ALA A 308 5.15 -3.33 -19.95
C ALA A 308 3.79 -2.83 -20.46
N ALA A 309 2.77 -3.70 -20.49
CA ALA A 309 1.41 -3.33 -20.88
C ALA A 309 0.81 -2.25 -19.97
N ALA A 310 0.97 -2.38 -18.64
CA ALA A 310 0.47 -1.40 -17.68
C ALA A 310 1.17 -0.03 -17.83
N VAL A 311 2.49 -0.02 -18.00
CA VAL A 311 3.27 1.21 -18.18
C VAL A 311 2.92 1.89 -19.51
N GLU A 312 2.83 1.12 -20.59
CA GLU A 312 2.50 1.65 -21.91
C GLU A 312 1.06 2.19 -21.94
N ALA A 313 0.09 1.44 -21.43
CA ALA A 313 -1.30 1.88 -21.35
C ALA A 313 -1.45 3.15 -20.51
N ALA A 314 -0.75 3.24 -19.37
CA ALA A 314 -0.73 4.45 -18.56
C ALA A 314 -0.16 5.64 -19.34
N ARG A 315 0.97 5.48 -20.03
CA ARG A 315 1.63 6.58 -20.75
C ARG A 315 0.86 7.03 -21.98
N SER A 316 0.43 6.10 -22.83
CA SER A 316 -0.21 6.40 -24.11
C SER A 316 -1.56 7.11 -23.90
N ASN A 317 -2.35 6.66 -22.93
CA ASN A 317 -3.66 7.26 -22.65
C ASN A 317 -3.56 8.59 -21.88
N MET A 318 -2.49 8.80 -21.10
CA MET A 318 -2.26 10.06 -20.40
C MET A 318 -1.51 11.10 -21.26
N GLU A 319 -1.05 10.73 -22.46
CA GLU A 319 -0.37 11.65 -23.36
C GLU A 319 -1.30 12.79 -23.80
N GLY A 320 -0.88 14.04 -23.56
CA GLY A 320 -1.65 15.24 -23.93
C GLY A 320 -2.77 15.60 -22.96
N GLU A 321 -3.03 14.77 -21.95
CA GLU A 321 -3.93 15.10 -20.85
C GLU A 321 -3.31 16.14 -19.89
N PRO A 322 -4.12 16.86 -19.08
CA PRO A 322 -3.58 17.89 -18.19
C PRO A 322 -2.46 17.39 -17.27
N GLU A 323 -1.38 18.17 -17.15
CA GLU A 323 -0.14 17.77 -16.45
C GLU A 323 -0.33 17.44 -14.96
N ASN A 324 -1.41 17.92 -14.33
CA ASN A 324 -1.73 17.62 -12.93
C ASN A 324 -2.42 16.27 -12.75
N LEU A 325 -2.94 15.65 -13.81
CA LEU A 325 -3.55 14.32 -13.69
C LEU A 325 -2.51 13.26 -13.38
N ARG A 326 -2.92 12.27 -12.59
CA ARG A 326 -2.13 11.10 -12.21
C ARG A 326 -2.93 9.85 -12.48
N THR A 327 -2.23 8.76 -12.77
CA THR A 327 -2.82 7.45 -12.93
C THR A 327 -2.04 6.40 -12.16
N ALA A 328 -2.71 5.33 -11.76
CA ALA A 328 -2.11 4.17 -11.14
C ALA A 328 -2.79 2.90 -11.64
N VAL A 329 -2.00 1.85 -11.86
CA VAL A 329 -2.41 0.56 -12.40
C VAL A 329 -1.78 -0.56 -11.57
N VAL A 330 -2.60 -1.49 -11.10
CA VAL A 330 -2.12 -2.70 -10.41
C VAL A 330 -2.85 -3.92 -10.96
N SER A 331 -2.09 -4.95 -11.33
CA SER A 331 -2.62 -6.24 -11.76
C SER A 331 -2.19 -7.36 -10.82
N VAL A 332 -3.15 -8.16 -10.35
CA VAL A 332 -2.97 -9.28 -9.43
C VAL A 332 -3.49 -10.56 -10.06
N ASP A 333 -2.74 -11.65 -9.94
CA ASP A 333 -3.19 -12.99 -10.32
C ASP A 333 -4.20 -13.53 -9.29
N PRO A 334 -5.47 -13.80 -9.67
CA PRO A 334 -6.49 -14.37 -8.79
C PRO A 334 -6.10 -15.69 -8.12
N LYS A 335 -5.29 -16.52 -8.78
CA LYS A 335 -4.99 -17.89 -8.37
C LYS A 335 -3.88 -17.97 -7.33
N THR A 336 -3.10 -16.89 -7.16
CA THR A 336 -1.89 -16.91 -6.34
C THR A 336 -1.72 -15.68 -5.47
N GLY A 337 -2.37 -14.55 -5.80
CA GLY A 337 -2.09 -13.25 -5.18
C GLY A 337 -0.79 -12.62 -5.67
N ALA A 338 -0.14 -13.19 -6.68
CA ALA A 338 1.04 -12.59 -7.29
C ALA A 338 0.70 -11.21 -7.88
N VAL A 339 1.44 -10.17 -7.48
CA VAL A 339 1.36 -8.86 -8.16
C VAL A 339 2.12 -9.00 -9.48
N LYS A 340 1.38 -8.99 -10.60
CA LYS A 340 1.90 -9.20 -11.95
C LYS A 340 2.32 -7.89 -12.63
N ALA A 341 1.67 -6.79 -12.30
CA ALA A 341 2.05 -5.46 -12.77
C ALA A 341 1.75 -4.41 -11.70
N TYR A 342 2.61 -3.40 -11.62
CA TYR A 342 2.52 -2.33 -10.64
C TYR A 342 3.06 -1.01 -11.20
N TYR A 343 2.18 -0.02 -11.34
CA TYR A 343 2.50 1.33 -11.76
C TYR A 343 1.79 2.31 -10.83
N GLY A 344 2.56 3.07 -10.05
CA GLY A 344 2.03 4.08 -9.12
C GLY A 344 2.41 5.51 -9.49
N GLY A 345 2.95 5.74 -10.69
CA GLY A 345 3.49 7.02 -11.16
C GLY A 345 4.87 6.87 -11.84
N GLU A 346 5.30 7.93 -12.52
CA GLU A 346 6.58 7.94 -13.26
C GLU A 346 7.81 8.05 -12.35
N ASP A 347 7.70 8.76 -11.23
CA ASP A 347 8.83 8.99 -10.32
C ASP A 347 8.96 7.83 -9.32
N GLY A 348 9.99 7.00 -9.51
CA GLY A 348 10.31 5.88 -8.62
C GLY A 348 10.68 6.26 -7.19
N ALA A 349 11.05 7.52 -6.94
CA ALA A 349 11.27 8.10 -5.62
C ALA A 349 10.07 8.94 -5.12
N GLY A 350 9.11 9.20 -6.01
CA GLY A 350 7.95 10.04 -5.76
C GLY A 350 6.82 9.34 -5.02
N TYR A 351 5.67 10.03 -4.97
CA TYR A 351 4.46 9.55 -4.32
C TYR A 351 3.89 8.32 -5.05
N ASP A 352 3.56 7.27 -4.29
CA ASP A 352 3.05 6.01 -4.83
C ASP A 352 1.52 6.00 -4.85
N PHE A 353 0.93 6.39 -5.98
CA PHE A 353 -0.54 6.42 -6.13
C PHE A 353 -1.16 5.02 -6.11
N ALA A 354 -0.41 3.97 -6.46
CA ALA A 354 -0.90 2.60 -6.39
C ALA A 354 -1.07 2.09 -4.95
N ASN A 355 -0.34 2.68 -4.00
CA ASN A 355 -0.39 2.38 -2.57
C ASN A 355 -1.09 3.49 -1.73
N ALA A 356 -1.64 4.52 -2.36
CA ALA A 356 -2.29 5.64 -1.69
C ALA A 356 -3.75 5.32 -1.31
N GLY A 357 -4.25 5.93 -0.24
CA GLY A 357 -5.67 5.86 0.13
C GLY A 357 -6.52 6.76 -0.75
N LEU A 358 -7.33 6.19 -1.63
CA LEU A 358 -8.08 6.92 -2.66
C LEU A 358 -9.57 6.57 -2.59
N GLN A 359 -10.46 7.57 -2.76
CA GLN A 359 -11.91 7.31 -2.73
C GLN A 359 -12.34 6.51 -3.95
N THR A 360 -13.01 5.40 -3.72
CA THR A 360 -13.30 4.37 -4.73
C THR A 360 -14.53 4.69 -5.59
N GLY A 361 -15.43 5.51 -5.06
CA GLY A 361 -16.71 5.83 -5.69
C GLY A 361 -17.53 4.56 -5.99
N SER A 362 -18.28 4.59 -7.10
CA SER A 362 -19.16 3.48 -7.50
C SER A 362 -18.50 2.12 -7.75
N SER A 363 -17.16 2.02 -7.78
CA SER A 363 -16.48 0.72 -7.83
C SER A 363 -16.72 -0.10 -6.56
N PHE A 364 -17.03 0.55 -5.44
CA PHE A 364 -17.32 -0.11 -4.15
C PHE A 364 -18.69 -0.80 -4.09
N LYS A 365 -19.62 -0.47 -5.01
CA LYS A 365 -20.95 -1.11 -5.10
C LYS A 365 -20.88 -2.63 -5.25
N VAL A 366 -19.77 -3.15 -5.78
CA VAL A 366 -19.53 -4.59 -5.91
C VAL A 366 -19.58 -5.29 -4.54
N PHE A 367 -19.06 -4.67 -3.48
CA PHE A 367 -19.15 -5.22 -2.13
C PHE A 367 -20.57 -5.10 -1.55
N GLY A 368 -21.30 -4.03 -1.91
CA GLY A 368 -22.74 -3.92 -1.62
C GLY A 368 -23.56 -5.05 -2.24
N LEU A 369 -23.26 -5.40 -3.49
CA LEU A 369 -23.88 -6.54 -4.16
C LEU A 369 -23.48 -7.87 -3.51
N ALA A 370 -22.20 -8.05 -3.20
CA ALA A 370 -21.72 -9.26 -2.54
C ALA A 370 -22.43 -9.46 -1.19
N ALA A 371 -22.56 -8.42 -0.35
CA ALA A 371 -23.23 -8.50 0.95
C ALA A 371 -24.70 -8.92 0.81
N ALA A 372 -25.42 -8.36 -0.17
CA ALA A 372 -26.79 -8.73 -0.44
C ALA A 372 -26.93 -10.20 -0.87
N LEU A 373 -26.05 -10.68 -1.74
CA LEU A 373 -26.03 -12.07 -2.19
C LEU A 373 -25.67 -13.04 -1.04
N ASP A 374 -24.76 -12.64 -0.15
CA ASP A 374 -24.38 -13.39 1.06
C ASP A 374 -25.58 -13.54 2.01
N GLN A 375 -26.45 -12.52 2.08
CA GLN A 375 -27.73 -12.58 2.80
C GLN A 375 -28.87 -13.26 1.99
N GLY A 376 -28.58 -13.85 0.83
CA GLY A 376 -29.57 -14.57 0.03
C GLY A 376 -30.48 -13.69 -0.83
N ILE A 377 -30.18 -12.39 -0.98
CA ILE A 377 -30.90 -11.48 -1.87
C ILE A 377 -30.41 -11.72 -3.31
N PRO A 378 -31.27 -12.18 -4.24
CA PRO A 378 -30.85 -12.57 -5.58
C PRO A 378 -30.60 -11.38 -6.51
N LEU A 379 -29.87 -11.61 -7.60
CA LEU A 379 -29.65 -10.62 -8.66
C LEU A 379 -30.93 -10.09 -9.32
N SER A 380 -32.03 -10.83 -9.21
CA SER A 380 -33.36 -10.46 -9.70
C SER A 380 -34.11 -9.49 -8.79
N GLN A 381 -33.61 -9.22 -7.58
CA GLN A 381 -34.25 -8.30 -6.65
C GLN A 381 -34.37 -6.91 -7.27
N MET A 382 -35.58 -6.37 -7.24
CA MET A 382 -35.94 -5.11 -7.87
C MET A 382 -35.79 -3.95 -6.90
N TYR A 383 -35.12 -2.87 -7.33
CA TYR A 383 -34.99 -1.64 -6.57
C TYR A 383 -35.34 -0.43 -7.43
N ASP A 384 -35.98 0.55 -6.79
CA ASP A 384 -36.33 1.82 -7.40
C ASP A 384 -35.10 2.73 -7.57
N SER A 385 -34.99 3.42 -8.70
CA SER A 385 -33.88 4.32 -9.02
C SER A 385 -34.24 5.81 -8.94
N SER A 386 -35.42 6.18 -8.45
CA SER A 386 -35.78 7.59 -8.23
C SER A 386 -34.89 8.24 -7.16
N PRO A 387 -34.68 9.58 -7.22
CA PRO A 387 -34.01 10.33 -6.15
C PRO A 387 -34.60 9.99 -4.78
N LEU A 388 -33.76 9.98 -3.75
CA LEU A 388 -34.19 9.62 -2.40
C LEU A 388 -33.53 10.53 -1.37
N THR A 389 -34.21 10.76 -0.25
CA THR A 389 -33.68 11.52 0.87
C THR A 389 -33.72 10.66 2.13
N VAL A 390 -32.56 10.43 2.76
CA VAL A 390 -32.46 9.71 4.05
C VAL A 390 -31.70 10.59 5.02
N ASN A 391 -32.24 10.76 6.23
CA ASN A 391 -31.60 11.53 7.31
C ASN A 391 -31.16 12.94 6.87
N GLY A 392 -31.95 13.58 5.99
CA GLY A 392 -31.66 14.92 5.46
C GLY A 392 -30.61 14.97 4.34
N ILE A 393 -30.02 13.84 3.97
CA ILE A 393 -29.08 13.75 2.84
C ILE A 393 -29.88 13.39 1.58
N SER A 394 -29.71 14.16 0.51
CA SER A 394 -30.31 13.90 -0.80
C SER A 394 -29.36 13.08 -1.66
N ILE A 395 -29.83 11.95 -2.19
CA ILE A 395 -29.04 11.05 -3.03
C ILE A 395 -29.69 11.04 -4.40
N GLY A 396 -28.89 11.39 -5.42
CA GLY A 396 -29.26 11.34 -6.82
C GLY A 396 -28.38 10.37 -7.62
N ASN A 397 -28.83 10.02 -8.81
CA ASN A 397 -28.01 9.35 -9.80
C ASN A 397 -27.29 10.38 -10.67
N VAL A 398 -26.12 10.01 -11.19
CA VAL A 398 -25.36 10.83 -12.14
C VAL A 398 -26.27 11.20 -13.32
N GLU A 399 -26.29 12.48 -13.67
CA GLU A 399 -27.13 13.05 -14.76
C GLU A 399 -28.63 12.71 -14.66
N GLY A 400 -29.12 12.30 -13.49
CA GLY A 400 -30.50 11.88 -13.29
C GLY A 400 -30.85 10.53 -13.93
N GLU A 401 -29.86 9.68 -14.24
CA GLU A 401 -30.10 8.36 -14.86
C GLU A 401 -31.10 7.53 -14.02
N SER A 402 -32.01 6.84 -14.72
CA SER A 402 -33.06 6.04 -14.08
C SER A 402 -33.45 4.86 -14.96
N CYS A 403 -33.74 3.73 -14.30
CA CYS A 403 -34.38 2.56 -14.90
C CYS A 403 -35.84 2.39 -14.42
N GLY A 404 -36.37 3.36 -13.66
CA GLY A 404 -37.61 3.21 -12.90
C GLY A 404 -37.39 2.23 -11.74
N THR A 405 -37.96 1.04 -11.84
CA THR A 405 -37.62 -0.08 -10.96
C THR A 405 -37.00 -1.18 -11.82
N CYS A 406 -35.77 -1.56 -11.52
CA CYS A 406 -35.05 -2.61 -12.24
C CYS A 406 -34.32 -3.55 -11.29
N THR A 407 -33.83 -4.66 -11.84
CA THR A 407 -33.07 -5.65 -11.08
C THR A 407 -31.78 -5.02 -10.56
N ILE A 408 -31.29 -5.51 -9.42
CA ILE A 408 -30.03 -5.00 -8.86
C ILE A 408 -28.85 -5.24 -9.81
N ALA A 409 -28.90 -6.29 -10.64
CA ALA A 409 -27.94 -6.51 -11.72
C ALA A 409 -27.99 -5.42 -12.80
N GLU A 410 -29.19 -5.00 -13.25
CA GLU A 410 -29.34 -3.88 -14.19
C GLU A 410 -28.88 -2.57 -13.56
N ALA A 411 -29.21 -2.35 -12.29
CA ALA A 411 -28.77 -1.18 -11.54
C ALA A 411 -27.25 -1.16 -11.35
N LEU A 412 -26.57 -2.30 -11.20
CA LEU A 412 -25.11 -2.37 -11.14
C LEU A 412 -24.48 -1.97 -12.47
N LYS A 413 -25.03 -2.50 -13.58
CA LYS A 413 -24.57 -2.19 -14.94
C LYS A 413 -24.65 -0.70 -15.24
N ARG A 414 -25.75 -0.05 -14.85
CA ARG A 414 -25.98 1.40 -14.98
C ARG A 414 -25.36 2.22 -13.84
N SER A 415 -24.81 1.56 -12.83
CA SER A 415 -24.22 2.19 -11.66
C SER A 415 -25.15 3.13 -10.88
N LEU A 416 -26.43 2.77 -10.71
CA LEU A 416 -27.45 3.62 -10.07
C LEU A 416 -27.19 3.74 -8.55
N ASN A 417 -26.96 4.96 -8.07
CA ASN A 417 -26.69 5.26 -6.66
C ASN A 417 -27.90 4.93 -5.77
N THR A 418 -29.08 5.37 -6.19
CA THR A 418 -30.30 5.31 -5.37
C THR A 418 -30.78 3.87 -5.16
N SER A 419 -30.66 3.02 -6.18
CA SER A 419 -30.96 1.59 -6.08
C SER A 419 -30.01 0.86 -5.12
N PHE A 420 -28.71 1.14 -5.19
CA PHE A 420 -27.71 0.55 -4.29
C PHE A 420 -27.83 1.05 -2.85
N TYR A 421 -28.20 2.31 -2.67
CA TYR A 421 -28.49 2.84 -1.34
C TYR A 421 -29.71 2.14 -0.72
N ARG A 422 -30.78 1.95 -1.49
CA ARG A 422 -31.96 1.17 -1.04
C ARG A 422 -31.61 -0.29 -0.75
N GLN A 423 -30.78 -0.92 -1.58
CA GLN A 423 -30.29 -2.28 -1.33
C GLN A 423 -29.55 -2.37 0.00
N MET A 424 -28.57 -1.49 0.25
CA MET A 424 -27.84 -1.46 1.51
C MET A 424 -28.79 -1.28 2.71
N LEU A 425 -29.79 -0.39 2.61
CA LEU A 425 -30.77 -0.18 3.68
C LEU A 425 -31.70 -1.39 3.90
N SER A 426 -31.82 -2.28 2.91
CA SER A 426 -32.64 -3.49 3.01
C SER A 426 -31.88 -4.69 3.58
N LEU A 427 -30.57 -4.58 3.77
CA LEU A 427 -29.77 -5.64 4.40
C LEU A 427 -30.21 -5.81 5.86
N ASP A 428 -30.29 -7.06 6.29
CA ASP A 428 -30.46 -7.39 7.70
C ASP A 428 -29.24 -6.91 8.49
N GLY A 429 -29.46 -6.45 9.72
CA GLY A 429 -28.41 -5.92 10.58
C GLY A 429 -28.05 -4.46 10.27
N ASN A 430 -26.76 -4.13 10.34
CA ASN A 430 -26.26 -2.81 10.01
C ASN A 430 -25.68 -2.83 8.59
N GLY A 431 -26.50 -2.51 7.58
CA GLY A 431 -26.14 -2.60 6.16
C GLY A 431 -24.74 -2.06 5.81
N PRO A 432 -24.36 -0.85 6.25
CA PRO A 432 -22.99 -0.37 6.10
C PRO A 432 -21.90 -1.31 6.62
N GLN A 433 -22.10 -1.90 7.82
CA GLN A 433 -21.15 -2.83 8.42
C GLN A 433 -21.06 -4.13 7.63
N GLU A 434 -22.19 -4.66 7.16
CA GLU A 434 -22.22 -5.88 6.34
C GLU A 434 -21.38 -5.70 5.05
N ILE A 435 -21.44 -4.51 4.45
CA ILE A 435 -20.63 -4.16 3.28
C ILE A 435 -19.13 -4.07 3.65
N ALA A 436 -18.78 -3.46 4.77
CA ALA A 436 -17.39 -3.43 5.22
C ALA A 436 -16.85 -4.83 5.51
N ASP A 437 -17.63 -5.67 6.19
CA ASP A 437 -17.25 -7.02 6.55
C ASP A 437 -16.95 -7.87 5.33
N ILE A 438 -17.81 -7.83 4.30
CA ILE A 438 -17.53 -8.56 3.06
C ILE A 438 -16.41 -7.93 2.23
N ALA A 439 -16.21 -6.61 2.28
CA ALA A 439 -15.05 -5.96 1.64
C ALA A 439 -13.74 -6.41 2.31
N HIS A 440 -13.71 -6.56 3.63
CA HIS A 440 -12.57 -7.13 4.36
C HIS A 440 -12.35 -8.61 4.04
N LYS A 441 -13.41 -9.42 3.96
CA LYS A 441 -13.33 -10.81 3.48
C LYS A 441 -12.74 -10.87 2.06
N ALA A 442 -13.17 -9.96 1.19
CA ALA A 442 -12.69 -9.87 -0.18
C ALA A 442 -11.21 -9.48 -0.26
N GLY A 443 -10.69 -8.68 0.66
CA GLY A 443 -9.27 -8.34 0.71
C GLY A 443 -8.93 -6.89 1.00
N ILE A 444 -9.92 -6.02 1.23
CA ILE A 444 -9.65 -4.66 1.72
C ILE A 444 -9.03 -4.75 3.13
N PRO A 445 -7.80 -4.26 3.36
CA PRO A 445 -7.14 -4.42 4.64
C PRO A 445 -7.85 -3.59 5.71
N LYS A 446 -7.84 -4.05 6.98
CA LYS A 446 -8.44 -3.31 8.10
C LYS A 446 -7.70 -2.03 8.48
N ASP A 447 -6.43 -1.93 8.11
CA ASP A 447 -5.58 -0.76 8.31
C ASP A 447 -4.83 -0.48 7.02
N ILE A 448 -4.87 0.77 6.57
CA ILE A 448 -4.16 1.24 5.38
C ILE A 448 -2.96 2.06 5.86
N PRO A 449 -1.73 1.68 5.49
CA PRO A 449 -0.53 2.43 5.86
C PRO A 449 -0.63 3.91 5.49
N GLY A 450 -0.42 4.80 6.47
CA GLY A 450 -0.50 6.24 6.29
C GLY A 450 -1.92 6.84 6.35
N VAL A 451 -2.96 6.01 6.39
CA VAL A 451 -4.36 6.43 6.57
C VAL A 451 -4.89 5.99 7.94
N GLY A 452 -4.57 4.78 8.38
CA GLY A 452 -5.07 4.16 9.62
C GLY A 452 -6.21 3.17 9.37
N PRO A 453 -7.10 2.95 10.36
CA PRO A 453 -8.23 2.04 10.22
C PRO A 453 -9.07 2.36 8.97
N SER A 454 -9.32 1.34 8.14
CA SER A 454 -10.10 1.51 6.92
C SER A 454 -11.58 1.25 7.16
N LEU A 455 -12.42 1.79 6.28
CA LEU A 455 -13.88 1.62 6.32
C LEU A 455 -14.51 2.05 7.66
N THR A 456 -13.89 3.00 8.35
CA THR A 456 -14.37 3.59 9.60
C THR A 456 -14.34 5.11 9.52
N GLU A 457 -15.15 5.76 10.34
CA GLU A 457 -15.09 7.20 10.56
C GLU A 457 -13.82 7.60 11.33
N ALA A 458 -13.50 8.89 11.29
CA ALA A 458 -12.30 9.43 11.96
C ALA A 458 -12.31 9.25 13.49
N ASP A 459 -13.49 9.11 14.10
CA ASP A 459 -13.64 8.83 15.54
C ASP A 459 -13.61 7.32 15.87
N GLY A 460 -13.39 6.46 14.86
CA GLY A 460 -13.38 5.00 14.99
C GLY A 460 -14.76 4.35 14.99
N SER A 461 -15.84 5.13 14.80
CA SER A 461 -17.20 4.60 14.61
C SER A 461 -17.48 4.25 13.14
N GLY A 462 -18.68 3.79 12.84
CA GLY A 462 -19.08 3.47 11.47
C GLY A 462 -18.56 2.12 10.96
N PRO A 463 -18.77 1.82 9.67
CA PRO A 463 -19.03 2.76 8.55
C PRO A 463 -20.44 3.34 8.47
N ASN A 464 -20.56 4.40 7.66
CA ASN A 464 -21.79 5.11 7.33
C ASN A 464 -22.43 4.53 6.07
N ASN A 465 -23.66 4.96 5.81
CA ASN A 465 -24.38 4.69 4.56
C ASN A 465 -23.64 5.10 3.27
N GLY A 466 -22.67 6.02 3.33
CA GLY A 466 -21.87 6.38 2.16
C GLY A 466 -20.92 5.27 1.69
N ILE A 467 -20.70 4.21 2.47
CA ILE A 467 -19.84 3.09 2.10
C ILE A 467 -20.24 2.46 0.76
N VAL A 468 -21.54 2.24 0.53
CA VAL A 468 -22.02 1.60 -0.70
C VAL A 468 -21.74 2.46 -1.95
N LEU A 469 -21.51 3.76 -1.76
CA LEU A 469 -21.17 4.70 -2.83
C LEU A 469 -19.66 5.01 -2.89
N GLY A 470 -18.84 4.32 -2.10
CA GLY A 470 -17.37 4.43 -2.11
C GLY A 470 -16.82 5.66 -1.38
N GLN A 471 -17.47 6.08 -0.29
CA GLN A 471 -17.01 7.20 0.55
C GLN A 471 -15.61 6.97 1.14
N TYR A 472 -15.26 5.71 1.44
CA TYR A 472 -14.01 5.36 2.11
C TYR A 472 -12.86 5.12 1.14
N GLN A 473 -11.65 5.35 1.63
CA GLN A 473 -10.42 5.19 0.89
C GLN A 473 -10.01 3.71 0.81
N ALA A 474 -9.49 3.31 -0.36
CA ALA A 474 -8.78 2.05 -0.57
C ALA A 474 -7.59 2.29 -1.50
N ARG A 475 -6.59 1.41 -1.47
CA ARG A 475 -5.47 1.47 -2.41
C ARG A 475 -5.83 0.81 -3.73
N VAL A 476 -5.17 1.21 -4.81
CA VAL A 476 -5.31 0.52 -6.11
C VAL A 476 -4.92 -0.95 -6.00
N LEU A 477 -3.87 -1.24 -5.21
CA LEU A 477 -3.48 -2.61 -4.85
C LEU A 477 -4.60 -3.39 -4.15
N ASP A 478 -5.31 -2.76 -3.20
CA ASP A 478 -6.39 -3.42 -2.44
C ASP A 478 -7.61 -3.68 -3.31
N MET A 479 -7.94 -2.76 -4.21
CA MET A 479 -9.03 -2.94 -5.18
C MET A 479 -8.70 -4.06 -6.17
N ALA A 480 -7.47 -4.13 -6.68
CA ALA A 480 -7.03 -5.22 -7.56
C ALA A 480 -7.08 -6.58 -6.84
N SER A 481 -6.55 -6.65 -5.61
CA SER A 481 -6.55 -7.87 -4.79
C SER A 481 -7.96 -8.33 -4.40
N SER A 482 -8.82 -7.40 -3.98
CA SER A 482 -10.20 -7.74 -3.58
C SER A 482 -11.06 -8.22 -4.74
N TYR A 483 -10.87 -7.66 -5.93
CA TYR A 483 -11.52 -8.15 -7.15
C TYR A 483 -10.92 -9.49 -7.61
N ALA A 484 -9.64 -9.75 -7.32
CA ALA A 484 -9.00 -11.04 -7.58
C ALA A 484 -9.66 -12.16 -6.75
N THR A 485 -10.05 -11.89 -5.50
CA THR A 485 -10.83 -12.84 -4.69
C THR A 485 -12.17 -13.20 -5.32
N LEU A 486 -12.86 -12.22 -5.92
CA LEU A 486 -14.11 -12.49 -6.66
C LEU A 486 -13.85 -13.32 -7.92
N ALA A 487 -12.77 -13.01 -8.64
CA ALA A 487 -12.33 -13.76 -9.82
C ALA A 487 -11.95 -15.22 -9.50
N ALA A 488 -11.50 -15.47 -8.26
CA ALA A 488 -11.15 -16.79 -7.72
C ALA A 488 -12.31 -17.45 -6.93
N SER A 489 -13.55 -17.13 -7.30
CA SER A 489 -14.77 -17.68 -6.68
C SER A 489 -14.78 -17.58 -5.15
N GLY A 490 -14.28 -16.47 -4.61
CA GLY A 490 -14.28 -16.17 -3.18
C GLY A 490 -13.03 -16.62 -2.41
N THR A 491 -12.05 -17.20 -3.10
CA THR A 491 -10.75 -17.58 -2.52
C THR A 491 -9.83 -16.37 -2.48
N TYR A 492 -9.46 -15.91 -1.29
CA TYR A 492 -8.52 -14.81 -1.12
C TYR A 492 -7.08 -15.31 -1.15
N HIS A 493 -6.23 -14.60 -1.90
CA HIS A 493 -4.79 -14.75 -1.86
C HIS A 493 -4.14 -13.42 -1.49
N ALA A 494 -3.26 -13.44 -0.49
CA ALA A 494 -2.57 -12.23 -0.05
C ALA A 494 -1.67 -11.68 -1.17
N PRO A 495 -1.78 -10.38 -1.51
CA PRO A 495 -0.96 -9.79 -2.56
C PRO A 495 0.51 -9.79 -2.14
N HIS A 496 1.39 -10.25 -3.03
CA HIS A 496 2.83 -10.31 -2.77
C HIS A 496 3.64 -10.01 -4.04
N PHE A 497 4.81 -9.40 -3.85
CA PHE A 497 5.76 -9.04 -4.90
C PHE A 497 6.94 -10.02 -4.98
N VAL A 498 7.33 -10.69 -3.88
CA VAL A 498 8.57 -11.47 -3.84
C VAL A 498 8.27 -12.96 -3.85
N GLN A 499 8.69 -13.66 -4.91
CA GLN A 499 8.56 -15.11 -5.02
C GLN A 499 9.71 -15.84 -4.31
N LYS A 500 10.95 -15.37 -4.51
CA LYS A 500 12.14 -16.08 -4.05
C LYS A 500 13.32 -15.13 -3.79
N VAL A 501 14.12 -15.41 -2.77
CA VAL A 501 15.37 -14.72 -2.48
C VAL A 501 16.48 -15.73 -2.25
N VAL A 502 17.55 -15.63 -3.04
CA VAL A 502 18.71 -16.53 -2.99
C VAL A 502 19.99 -15.71 -2.80
N ALA A 503 20.84 -16.11 -1.88
CA ALA A 503 22.16 -15.50 -1.69
C ALA A 503 23.15 -15.96 -2.78
N ALA A 504 24.24 -15.22 -2.97
CA ALA A 504 25.26 -15.52 -3.99
C ALA A 504 25.93 -16.89 -3.81
N ASP A 505 25.92 -17.47 -2.61
CA ASP A 505 26.44 -18.81 -2.33
C ASP A 505 25.43 -19.95 -2.59
N GLY A 506 24.22 -19.62 -3.04
CA GLY A 506 23.14 -20.57 -3.32
C GLY A 506 22.18 -20.80 -2.14
N THR A 507 22.39 -20.16 -0.99
CA THR A 507 21.48 -20.26 0.15
C THR A 507 20.12 -19.63 -0.17
N VAL A 508 19.05 -20.41 -0.07
CA VAL A 508 17.67 -19.90 -0.21
C VAL A 508 17.24 -19.24 1.09
N LEU A 509 17.02 -17.93 1.05
CA LEU A 509 16.59 -17.13 2.21
C LEU A 509 15.06 -17.04 2.29
N LEU A 510 14.39 -17.05 1.14
CA LEU A 510 12.93 -17.05 1.03
C LEU A 510 12.53 -17.81 -0.24
N ASP A 511 11.49 -18.64 -0.14
CA ASP A 511 10.81 -19.25 -1.29
C ASP A 511 9.34 -19.44 -0.91
N ARG A 512 8.45 -18.73 -1.60
CA ARG A 512 7.00 -18.78 -1.30
C ARG A 512 6.31 -20.03 -1.86
N GLY A 513 6.96 -20.77 -2.77
CA GLY A 513 6.31 -21.88 -3.48
C GLY A 513 4.99 -21.44 -4.12
N ALA A 514 3.92 -22.20 -3.86
CA ALA A 514 2.55 -21.85 -4.24
C ALA A 514 1.74 -21.58 -2.95
N PRO A 515 1.55 -20.31 -2.55
CA PRO A 515 0.78 -19.97 -1.36
C PRO A 515 -0.65 -20.50 -1.45
N ALA A 516 -1.11 -21.16 -0.39
CA ALA A 516 -2.51 -21.58 -0.31
C ALA A 516 -3.43 -20.36 -0.18
N GLY A 517 -4.57 -20.40 -0.85
CA GLY A 517 -5.63 -19.42 -0.68
C GLY A 517 -6.48 -19.66 0.57
N GLU A 518 -7.27 -18.67 0.93
CA GLU A 518 -8.24 -18.73 2.02
C GLU A 518 -9.65 -18.57 1.44
N ASP A 519 -10.52 -19.58 1.58
CA ASP A 519 -11.93 -19.47 1.19
C ASP A 519 -12.64 -18.48 2.14
N ARG A 520 -12.86 -17.25 1.68
CA ARG A 520 -13.40 -16.15 2.52
C ARG A 520 -14.80 -15.72 2.13
N ILE A 521 -15.21 -15.96 0.89
CA ILE A 521 -16.55 -15.67 0.36
C ILE A 521 -17.09 -16.93 -0.31
N ASP A 522 -18.39 -17.21 -0.16
CA ASP A 522 -19.01 -18.36 -0.80
C ASP A 522 -18.90 -18.26 -2.34
N ALA A 523 -18.56 -19.36 -3.00
CA ALA A 523 -18.38 -19.39 -4.45
C ALA A 523 -19.64 -18.97 -5.21
N ALA A 524 -20.84 -19.33 -4.74
CA ALA A 524 -22.07 -18.89 -5.38
C ALA A 524 -22.25 -17.36 -5.28
N VAL A 525 -21.84 -16.74 -4.18
CA VAL A 525 -21.85 -15.28 -4.03
C VAL A 525 -20.88 -14.64 -5.02
N ALA A 526 -19.62 -15.06 -5.01
CA ALA A 526 -18.58 -14.51 -5.87
C ALA A 526 -18.93 -14.66 -7.37
N ASP A 527 -19.36 -15.85 -7.80
CA ASP A 527 -19.68 -16.12 -9.20
C ASP A 527 -20.92 -15.34 -9.67
N ASN A 528 -21.91 -15.09 -8.79
CA ASN A 528 -23.05 -14.23 -9.13
C ASN A 528 -22.65 -12.75 -9.24
N VAL A 529 -21.74 -12.27 -8.37
CA VAL A 529 -21.15 -10.94 -8.52
C VAL A 529 -20.43 -10.83 -9.87
N THR A 530 -19.60 -11.81 -10.22
CA THR A 530 -18.93 -11.88 -11.53
C THR A 530 -19.93 -11.83 -12.68
N ALA A 531 -20.99 -12.64 -12.64
CA ALA A 531 -22.02 -12.65 -13.67
C ALA A 531 -22.68 -11.27 -13.86
N ALA A 532 -23.00 -10.57 -12.76
CA ALA A 532 -23.57 -9.22 -12.81
C ALA A 532 -22.63 -8.16 -13.39
N MET A 533 -21.32 -8.38 -13.30
CA MET A 533 -20.28 -7.47 -13.77
C MET A 533 -19.88 -7.68 -15.24
N GLN A 534 -20.15 -8.86 -15.82
CA GLN A 534 -19.80 -9.19 -17.22
C GLN A 534 -20.26 -8.16 -18.27
N PRO A 535 -21.49 -7.61 -18.25
CA PRO A 535 -21.94 -6.69 -19.30
C PRO A 535 -21.35 -5.27 -19.17
N ILE A 536 -20.63 -4.96 -18.09
CA ILE A 536 -20.29 -3.58 -17.72
C ILE A 536 -19.22 -3.00 -18.63
N ALA A 537 -18.22 -3.79 -19.04
CA ALA A 537 -17.19 -3.34 -19.99
C ALA A 537 -17.81 -2.90 -21.32
N ALA A 538 -18.73 -3.70 -21.87
CA ALA A 538 -19.48 -3.36 -23.08
C ALA A 538 -20.32 -2.09 -22.91
N TYR A 539 -21.06 -2.00 -21.80
CA TYR A 539 -21.93 -0.85 -21.50
C TYR A 539 -21.14 0.45 -21.32
N SER A 540 -19.95 0.35 -20.72
CA SER A 540 -19.05 1.46 -20.48
C SER A 540 -18.28 1.78 -21.75
N ARG A 541 -18.92 2.34 -22.76
CA ARG A 541 -18.29 2.80 -24.02
C ARG A 541 -17.57 1.72 -24.85
N GLY A 542 -17.95 0.44 -24.70
CA GLY A 542 -17.45 -0.62 -25.56
C GLY A 542 -16.07 -1.17 -25.19
N HIS A 543 -15.64 -1.04 -23.93
CA HIS A 543 -14.35 -1.53 -23.41
C HIS A 543 -14.28 -3.07 -23.25
N ASN A 544 -14.95 -3.84 -24.10
CA ASN A 544 -14.76 -5.29 -24.13
C ASN A 544 -13.30 -5.63 -24.46
N LEU A 545 -12.77 -6.68 -23.84
CA LEU A 545 -11.41 -7.13 -24.11
C LEU A 545 -11.28 -7.73 -25.53
N ALA A 546 -10.07 -7.63 -26.08
CA ALA A 546 -9.76 -8.09 -27.43
C ALA A 546 -10.02 -9.60 -27.61
N GLY A 547 -10.28 -10.00 -28.86
CA GLY A 547 -10.49 -11.40 -29.21
C GLY A 547 -11.74 -12.05 -28.59
N GLY A 548 -12.69 -11.25 -28.09
CA GLY A 548 -13.89 -11.74 -27.41
C GLY A 548 -13.61 -12.35 -26.03
N ARG A 549 -12.48 -12.01 -25.42
CA ARG A 549 -12.13 -12.46 -24.07
C ARG A 549 -13.17 -11.97 -23.07
N LEU A 550 -13.70 -12.90 -22.27
CA LEU A 550 -14.68 -12.57 -21.24
C LEU A 550 -14.00 -11.80 -20.12
N SER A 551 -14.65 -10.75 -19.65
CA SER A 551 -14.24 -9.98 -18.48
C SER A 551 -15.44 -9.62 -17.62
N ALA A 552 -15.16 -9.30 -16.36
CA ALA A 552 -16.11 -8.72 -15.42
C ALA A 552 -15.48 -7.44 -14.87
N SER A 553 -16.22 -6.34 -14.84
CA SER A 553 -15.65 -5.06 -14.43
C SER A 553 -16.66 -4.15 -13.73
N LYS A 554 -16.16 -3.12 -13.07
CA LYS A 554 -16.96 -2.03 -12.51
C LYS A 554 -16.21 -0.72 -12.58
N THR A 555 -16.92 0.31 -13.06
CA THR A 555 -16.46 1.69 -13.04
C THR A 555 -16.71 2.35 -11.69
N GLY A 556 -15.83 3.27 -11.30
CA GLY A 556 -16.00 4.14 -10.14
C GLY A 556 -15.81 5.60 -10.53
N THR A 557 -16.58 6.49 -9.89
CA THR A 557 -16.40 7.94 -9.99
C THR A 557 -16.75 8.51 -8.62
N ALA A 558 -15.83 9.30 -8.05
CA ALA A 558 -16.05 10.06 -6.83
C ALA A 558 -16.17 11.56 -7.15
N GLN A 559 -17.24 12.17 -6.66
CA GLN A 559 -17.50 13.60 -6.84
C GLN A 559 -16.64 14.45 -5.91
N LEU A 560 -16.31 15.66 -6.36
CA LEU A 560 -15.66 16.67 -5.56
C LEU A 560 -16.71 17.43 -4.73
N GLY A 561 -17.09 16.84 -3.59
CA GLY A 561 -18.16 17.38 -2.75
C GLY A 561 -19.42 17.69 -3.56
N ASP A 562 -20.07 18.82 -3.27
CA ASP A 562 -21.28 19.27 -3.97
C ASP A 562 -20.99 20.22 -5.14
N THR A 563 -19.76 20.25 -5.66
CA THR A 563 -19.36 21.17 -6.74
C THR A 563 -19.93 20.79 -8.11
N GLY A 564 -20.42 19.56 -8.24
CA GLY A 564 -20.81 18.97 -9.52
C GLY A 564 -19.64 18.43 -10.35
N ALA A 565 -18.38 18.61 -9.92
CA ALA A 565 -17.20 18.04 -10.56
C ALA A 565 -16.83 16.66 -9.99
N ASN A 566 -15.98 15.92 -10.70
CA ASN A 566 -15.37 14.67 -10.23
C ASN A 566 -13.94 14.92 -9.76
N LYS A 567 -13.43 14.10 -8.84
CA LYS A 567 -12.02 14.14 -8.39
C LYS A 567 -11.27 12.82 -8.50
N ASP A 568 -11.98 11.68 -8.46
CA ASP A 568 -11.40 10.35 -8.68
C ASP A 568 -12.25 9.57 -9.68
N ALA A 569 -11.58 8.84 -10.57
CA ALA A 569 -12.22 7.96 -11.53
C ALA A 569 -11.50 6.60 -11.57
N TRP A 570 -12.26 5.52 -11.69
CA TRP A 570 -11.77 4.15 -11.59
C TRP A 570 -12.36 3.24 -12.65
N MET A 571 -11.55 2.26 -13.05
CA MET A 571 -12.03 1.02 -13.66
C MET A 571 -11.33 -0.13 -12.94
N VAL A 572 -12.11 -1.06 -12.38
CA VAL A 572 -11.59 -2.26 -11.76
C VAL A 572 -12.26 -3.45 -12.40
N GLY A 573 -11.49 -4.42 -12.86
CA GLY A 573 -12.05 -5.56 -13.57
C GLY A 573 -11.06 -6.68 -13.76
N TYR A 574 -11.58 -7.85 -14.09
CA TYR A 574 -10.81 -9.08 -14.11
C TYR A 574 -11.27 -10.04 -15.19
N THR A 575 -10.35 -10.97 -15.49
CA THR A 575 -10.59 -12.26 -16.12
C THR A 575 -10.25 -13.35 -15.08
N PRO A 576 -10.51 -14.65 -15.34
CA PRO A 576 -10.06 -15.71 -14.44
C PRO A 576 -8.52 -15.73 -14.21
N SER A 577 -7.74 -15.10 -15.09
CA SER A 577 -6.27 -15.13 -15.07
C SER A 577 -5.63 -13.87 -14.50
N LEU A 578 -6.35 -12.73 -14.45
CA LEU A 578 -5.78 -11.44 -14.06
C LEU A 578 -6.87 -10.48 -13.58
N SER A 579 -6.65 -9.83 -12.44
CA SER A 579 -7.48 -8.76 -11.88
C SER A 579 -6.70 -7.45 -11.88
N THR A 580 -7.23 -6.42 -12.55
CA THR A 580 -6.56 -5.12 -12.72
C THR A 580 -7.44 -3.99 -12.19
N ALA A 581 -6.85 -3.13 -11.38
CA ALA A 581 -7.44 -1.86 -10.95
C ALA A 581 -6.69 -0.68 -11.57
N VAL A 582 -7.44 0.29 -12.06
CA VAL A 582 -6.94 1.55 -12.59
C VAL A 582 -7.63 2.72 -11.89
N TRP A 583 -6.84 3.71 -11.48
CA TRP A 583 -7.31 4.98 -10.94
C TRP A 583 -6.77 6.14 -11.76
N VAL A 584 -7.58 7.18 -11.95
CA VAL A 584 -7.16 8.50 -12.43
C VAL A 584 -7.67 9.56 -11.47
N GLY A 585 -6.80 10.50 -11.10
CA GLY A 585 -7.11 11.62 -10.23
C GLY A 585 -6.03 12.69 -10.27
N THR A 586 -5.89 13.45 -9.19
CA THR A 586 -4.82 14.46 -9.00
C THR A 586 -4.15 14.25 -7.65
N PRO A 587 -2.92 14.78 -7.43
CA PRO A 587 -2.24 14.70 -6.14
C PRO A 587 -3.06 15.26 -4.98
N ASP A 588 -3.76 16.38 -5.20
CA ASP A 588 -4.44 17.16 -4.16
C ASP A 588 -5.97 16.93 -4.13
N GLY A 589 -6.49 16.00 -4.93
CA GLY A 589 -7.92 15.68 -4.98
C GLY A 589 -8.78 16.79 -5.62
N GLU A 590 -8.20 17.54 -6.55
CA GLU A 590 -8.85 18.57 -7.35
C GLU A 590 -9.78 17.98 -8.42
N ALA A 591 -10.55 18.87 -9.06
CA ALA A 591 -11.44 18.49 -10.16
C ALA A 591 -10.68 17.88 -11.35
N ILE A 592 -11.19 16.77 -11.89
CA ILE A 592 -10.60 16.09 -13.05
C ILE A 592 -11.38 16.35 -14.34
N THR A 593 -10.68 16.90 -15.32
CA THR A 593 -11.16 17.09 -16.70
C THR A 593 -10.12 16.59 -17.68
N ASN A 594 -10.55 16.11 -18.84
CA ASN A 594 -9.64 15.68 -19.88
C ASN A 594 -9.07 16.86 -20.69
N SER A 595 -8.20 16.58 -21.65
CA SER A 595 -7.61 17.54 -22.59
C SER A 595 -8.64 18.41 -23.33
N GLY A 596 -9.85 17.90 -23.55
CA GLY A 596 -10.98 18.62 -24.15
C GLY A 596 -11.82 19.45 -23.17
N GLY A 597 -11.46 19.48 -21.89
CA GLY A 597 -12.21 20.17 -20.82
C GLY A 597 -13.46 19.43 -20.35
N ALA A 598 -13.68 18.18 -20.79
CA ALA A 598 -14.81 17.36 -20.36
C ALA A 598 -14.48 16.64 -19.05
N MET A 599 -15.47 16.48 -18.17
CA MET A 599 -15.29 15.79 -16.89
C MET A 599 -14.91 14.32 -17.09
N ILE A 600 -13.92 13.86 -16.32
CA ILE A 600 -13.47 12.46 -16.39
C ILE A 600 -14.39 11.59 -15.53
N TYR A 601 -14.82 10.47 -16.10
CA TYR A 601 -15.62 9.43 -15.43
C TYR A 601 -14.89 8.09 -15.52
N GLY A 602 -15.20 7.15 -14.61
CA GLY A 602 -14.61 5.80 -14.64
C GLY A 602 -14.79 5.07 -15.97
N SER A 603 -15.86 5.35 -16.72
CA SER A 603 -16.15 4.76 -18.04
C SER A 603 -15.34 5.37 -19.20
N GLY A 604 -14.53 6.40 -18.95
CA GLY A 604 -13.63 7.03 -19.93
C GLY A 604 -12.19 6.61 -19.66
N LEU A 605 -11.32 7.59 -19.40
CA LEU A 605 -9.86 7.41 -19.33
C LEU A 605 -9.38 6.22 -18.47
N PRO A 606 -9.91 5.94 -17.25
CA PRO A 606 -9.52 4.73 -16.52
C PRO A 606 -9.89 3.42 -17.23
N SER A 607 -11.00 3.40 -17.96
CA SER A 607 -11.42 2.22 -18.74
C SER A 607 -10.56 2.03 -19.99
N ASP A 608 -10.12 3.11 -20.64
CA ASP A 608 -9.20 3.05 -21.77
C ASP A 608 -7.87 2.41 -21.31
N ILE A 609 -7.27 2.93 -20.23
CA ILE A 609 -6.05 2.39 -19.62
C ILE A 609 -6.24 0.94 -19.16
N TRP A 610 -7.37 0.61 -18.51
CA TRP A 610 -7.64 -0.75 -18.05
C TRP A 610 -7.72 -1.74 -19.21
N LYS A 611 -8.42 -1.36 -20.30
CA LYS A 611 -8.55 -2.21 -21.48
C LYS A 611 -7.18 -2.47 -22.12
N ASP A 612 -6.40 -1.42 -22.37
CA ASP A 612 -5.09 -1.54 -23.00
C ASP A 612 -4.12 -2.35 -22.13
N THR A 613 -4.16 -2.15 -20.81
CA THR A 613 -3.39 -2.96 -19.85
C THR A 613 -3.77 -4.43 -19.95
N MET A 614 -5.08 -4.75 -19.88
CA MET A 614 -5.57 -6.12 -19.87
C MET A 614 -5.32 -6.83 -21.21
N ASP A 615 -5.52 -6.14 -22.33
CA ASP A 615 -5.30 -6.69 -23.67
C ASP A 615 -3.81 -6.97 -23.92
N GLY A 616 -2.92 -6.05 -23.54
CA GLY A 616 -1.47 -6.26 -23.66
C GLY A 616 -0.93 -7.32 -22.69
N ALA A 617 -1.39 -7.31 -21.43
CA ALA A 617 -0.95 -8.26 -20.41
C ALA A 617 -1.39 -9.71 -20.70
N LEU A 618 -2.51 -9.89 -21.39
CA LEU A 618 -3.09 -11.20 -21.70
C LEU A 618 -2.90 -11.60 -23.17
N GLU A 619 -2.17 -10.81 -23.96
CA GLU A 619 -1.83 -11.17 -25.34
C GLU A 619 -1.13 -12.55 -25.37
N GLY A 620 -1.58 -13.43 -26.27
CA GLY A 620 -1.03 -14.78 -26.42
C GLY A 620 -1.46 -15.79 -25.35
N THR A 621 -2.25 -15.39 -24.35
CA THR A 621 -2.81 -16.32 -23.34
C THR A 621 -4.17 -16.89 -23.78
N ASP A 622 -4.61 -17.97 -23.15
CA ASP A 622 -5.92 -18.56 -23.44
C ASP A 622 -7.08 -17.67 -22.95
N ASN A 623 -8.20 -17.69 -23.69
CA ASN A 623 -9.46 -17.07 -23.27
C ASN A 623 -10.18 -18.00 -22.28
N GLU A 624 -9.84 -17.89 -20.99
CA GLU A 624 -10.51 -18.63 -19.91
C GLU A 624 -11.99 -18.24 -19.76
N LYS A 625 -12.81 -19.17 -19.27
CA LYS A 625 -14.24 -18.95 -18.98
C LYS A 625 -14.45 -18.78 -17.49
N PHE A 626 -15.39 -17.92 -17.13
CA PHE A 626 -15.87 -17.84 -15.75
C PHE A 626 -16.66 -19.09 -15.35
N PRO A 627 -16.66 -19.46 -14.06
CA PRO A 627 -17.55 -20.48 -13.52
C PRO A 627 -19.03 -20.16 -13.77
N THR A 628 -19.86 -21.21 -13.80
CA THR A 628 -21.31 -21.02 -13.87
C THR A 628 -21.84 -20.67 -12.48
N PRO A 629 -22.54 -19.53 -12.31
CA PRO A 629 -22.97 -19.08 -10.99
C PRO A 629 -23.94 -20.05 -10.32
N GLY A 630 -23.66 -20.37 -9.06
CA GLY A 630 -24.50 -21.18 -8.19
C GLY A 630 -25.81 -20.50 -7.80
N LYS A 631 -26.70 -21.24 -7.13
CA LYS A 631 -27.99 -20.72 -6.68
C LYS A 631 -27.83 -19.78 -5.48
N ILE A 632 -28.64 -18.72 -5.44
CA ILE A 632 -28.80 -17.85 -4.26
C ILE A 632 -30.21 -18.02 -3.72
N ASN A 633 -30.33 -18.49 -2.47
CA ASN A 633 -31.61 -18.75 -1.80
C ASN A 633 -32.62 -19.54 -2.68
N GLY A 634 -32.14 -20.58 -3.35
CA GLY A 634 -32.95 -21.44 -4.22
C GLY A 634 -33.24 -20.90 -5.63
N GLN A 635 -32.97 -19.62 -5.91
CA GLN A 635 -33.05 -19.06 -7.26
C GLN A 635 -31.83 -19.44 -8.09
N ALA A 636 -32.03 -19.70 -9.39
CA ALA A 636 -30.92 -19.99 -10.31
C ALA A 636 -29.94 -18.82 -10.34
N GLY A 637 -28.65 -19.13 -10.33
CA GLY A 637 -27.59 -18.13 -10.45
C GLY A 637 -27.55 -17.49 -11.84
N GLY A 638 -26.93 -16.32 -11.91
CA GLY A 638 -26.73 -15.56 -13.14
C GLY A 638 -27.68 -14.39 -13.30
N VAL A 639 -27.38 -13.55 -14.29
CA VAL A 639 -28.14 -12.31 -14.53
C VAL A 639 -29.48 -12.67 -15.17
N PRO A 640 -30.62 -12.29 -14.56
CA PRO A 640 -31.93 -12.51 -15.15
C PRO A 640 -32.11 -11.66 -16.40
N GLU A 641 -32.90 -12.15 -17.36
CA GLU A 641 -33.27 -11.39 -18.55
C GLU A 641 -34.17 -10.21 -18.13
N TYR A 642 -33.63 -8.98 -18.21
CA TYR A 642 -34.39 -7.77 -17.91
C TYR A 642 -34.89 -7.15 -19.21
N THR A 643 -36.21 -7.10 -19.37
CA THR A 643 -36.84 -6.24 -20.38
C THR A 643 -37.35 -5.00 -19.65
N ALA A 644 -36.90 -3.81 -20.07
CA ALA A 644 -37.44 -2.58 -19.52
C ALA A 644 -38.98 -2.60 -19.63
N PRO A 645 -39.73 -2.17 -18.60
CA PRO A 645 -41.17 -1.99 -18.72
C PRO A 645 -41.45 -1.18 -19.97
N ALA A 646 -42.36 -1.65 -20.82
CA ALA A 646 -42.84 -0.84 -21.93
C ALA A 646 -43.23 0.53 -21.36
N PRO A 647 -42.84 1.65 -22.00
CA PRO A 647 -43.32 2.95 -21.57
C PRO A 647 -44.84 2.84 -21.41
N PRO A 648 -45.42 3.38 -20.31
CA PRO A 648 -46.85 3.23 -20.06
C PRO A 648 -47.56 3.58 -21.35
N LYS A 649 -48.34 2.63 -21.89
CA LYS A 649 -49.24 2.92 -23.00
C LYS A 649 -50.06 4.08 -22.51
N THR A 650 -49.80 5.27 -23.04
CA THR A 650 -50.73 6.38 -22.95
C THR A 650 -51.98 5.85 -23.62
N SER A 651 -52.92 5.35 -22.81
CA SER A 651 -54.31 5.25 -23.20
C SER A 651 -54.66 6.65 -23.67
N ALA A 652 -54.87 6.78 -24.98
CA ALA A 652 -55.31 8.02 -25.57
C ALA A 652 -56.46 8.57 -24.70
N PRO A 653 -56.41 9.85 -24.29
CA PRO A 653 -57.56 10.46 -23.65
C PRO A 653 -58.78 10.27 -24.56
N PRO A 654 -59.99 10.10 -24.01
CA PRO A 654 -61.19 10.06 -24.85
C PRO A 654 -61.19 11.29 -25.76
N THR A 655 -61.42 11.07 -27.05
CA THR A 655 -61.50 12.10 -28.07
C THR A 655 -62.57 13.12 -27.66
N THR A 656 -62.14 14.21 -27.05
CA THR A 656 -62.90 15.46 -26.98
C THR A 656 -62.44 16.32 -28.16
N ALA A 657 -63.43 16.89 -28.86
CA ALA A 657 -63.29 17.72 -30.05
C ALA A 657 -62.22 18.83 -29.89
N PRO A 658 -61.59 19.29 -30.99
CA PRO A 658 -60.46 20.20 -30.91
C PRO A 658 -60.87 21.57 -30.36
N THR A 659 -60.33 21.92 -29.19
CA THR A 659 -60.23 23.33 -28.79
C THR A 659 -58.92 23.88 -29.33
N THR A 660 -59.02 24.78 -30.30
CA THR A 660 -57.92 25.59 -30.80
C THR A 660 -57.29 26.35 -29.64
N THR A 661 -56.06 26.01 -29.28
CA THR A 661 -55.26 26.82 -28.35
C THR A 661 -54.38 27.74 -29.20
N GLU A 662 -54.62 29.04 -29.08
CA GLU A 662 -53.78 30.08 -29.68
C GLU A 662 -52.36 30.00 -29.12
N THR A 663 -51.38 29.85 -30.00
CA THR A 663 -49.95 29.88 -29.66
C THR A 663 -49.54 31.33 -29.44
N THR A 664 -49.29 31.75 -28.20
CA THR A 664 -48.58 33.01 -27.93
C THR A 664 -47.09 32.87 -28.30
N PRO A 665 -46.49 33.83 -29.02
CA PRO A 665 -45.08 33.78 -29.39
C PRO A 665 -44.17 33.95 -28.17
N PRO A 666 -42.92 33.44 -28.22
CA PRO A 666 -41.96 33.55 -27.13
C PRO A 666 -41.57 35.02 -26.86
N PRO A 667 -41.24 35.39 -25.60
CA PRO A 667 -40.81 36.74 -25.26
C PRO A 667 -39.47 37.08 -25.93
N VAL A 668 -39.36 38.30 -26.46
CA VAL A 668 -38.11 38.84 -27.02
C VAL A 668 -37.31 39.48 -25.88
N VAL A 669 -36.08 39.01 -25.68
CA VAL A 669 -35.12 39.62 -24.73
C VAL A 669 -34.48 40.83 -25.41
N THR A 670 -34.65 42.02 -24.84
CA THR A 670 -33.98 43.23 -25.29
C THR A 670 -33.05 43.75 -24.19
N THR A 671 -31.79 44.02 -24.54
CA THR A 671 -30.80 44.58 -23.64
C THR A 671 -30.87 46.11 -23.70
N THR A 672 -31.06 46.76 -22.56
CA THR A 672 -31.04 48.23 -22.47
C THR A 672 -29.74 48.64 -21.79
N GLN A 673 -29.04 49.63 -22.34
CA GLN A 673 -27.81 50.15 -21.73
C GLN A 673 -28.15 51.28 -20.76
N VAL A 674 -27.69 51.16 -19.52
CA VAL A 674 -27.83 52.21 -18.50
C VAL A 674 -26.46 52.79 -18.22
N GLU A 675 -26.32 54.11 -18.36
CA GLU A 675 -25.10 54.85 -18.04
C GLU A 675 -25.05 55.11 -16.54
N VAL A 676 -24.03 54.60 -15.87
CA VAL A 676 -23.91 54.65 -14.40
C VAL A 676 -22.97 55.78 -13.97
N LEU A 677 -22.07 56.20 -14.88
CA LEU A 677 -21.16 57.35 -14.80
C LEU A 677 -20.87 57.87 -16.21
N PRO A 678 -20.43 59.13 -16.41
CA PRO A 678 -20.13 59.68 -17.73
C PRO A 678 -19.14 58.79 -18.50
N GLY A 679 -19.61 58.10 -19.54
CA GLY A 679 -18.81 57.19 -20.38
C GLY A 679 -18.76 55.72 -19.96
N ILE A 680 -19.48 55.27 -18.92
CA ILE A 680 -19.57 53.84 -18.53
C ILE A 680 -21.03 53.37 -18.57
N THR A 681 -21.35 52.50 -19.54
CA THR A 681 -22.65 51.83 -19.67
C THR A 681 -22.59 50.36 -19.29
N ILE A 682 -23.63 49.87 -18.59
CA ILE A 682 -23.79 48.45 -18.25
C ILE A 682 -25.08 47.93 -18.90
N PRO A 683 -25.06 46.78 -19.61
CA PRO A 683 -26.26 46.21 -20.20
C PRO A 683 -27.11 45.49 -19.13
N ILE A 684 -28.39 45.84 -19.04
CA ILE A 684 -29.36 45.15 -18.18
C ILE A 684 -30.36 44.42 -19.09
N PRO A 685 -30.54 43.09 -18.95
CA PRO A 685 -31.55 42.35 -19.71
C PRO A 685 -32.96 42.65 -19.17
N GLY A 686 -33.85 43.09 -20.07
CA GLY A 686 -35.27 43.30 -19.80
C GLY A 686 -36.15 42.44 -20.70
N ILE A 687 -37.36 42.10 -20.23
CA ILE A 687 -38.37 41.35 -20.98
C ILE A 687 -39.48 42.31 -21.40
N SER A 688 -39.62 42.57 -22.71
CA SER A 688 -40.72 43.38 -23.26
C SER A 688 -41.85 42.47 -23.77
N ARG A 689 -43.09 42.70 -23.35
CA ARG A 689 -44.27 42.00 -23.89
C ARG A 689 -44.72 42.67 -25.20
N PRO A 690 -45.06 41.92 -26.27
CA PRO A 690 -45.60 42.51 -27.49
C PRO A 690 -47.04 42.99 -27.26
N THR A 691 -47.35 44.19 -27.75
CA THR A 691 -48.71 44.75 -27.78
C THR A 691 -49.46 44.16 -28.97
N THR A 692 -50.52 43.37 -28.73
CA THR A 692 -51.36 42.81 -29.80
C THR A 692 -52.25 43.89 -30.41
N THR A 693 -52.09 44.14 -31.71
CA THR A 693 -53.02 44.93 -32.53
C THR A 693 -54.13 44.01 -33.04
N THR A 694 -55.39 44.32 -32.76
CA THR A 694 -56.55 43.52 -33.18
C THR A 694 -56.99 43.90 -34.61
N PRO A 695 -57.20 42.96 -35.55
CA PRO A 695 -57.78 43.26 -36.86
C PRO A 695 -59.32 43.35 -36.79
N GLN A 696 -59.87 44.36 -37.43
CA GLN A 696 -61.30 44.64 -37.56
C GLN A 696 -61.92 43.83 -38.71
N VAL A 697 -63.04 43.14 -38.47
CA VAL A 697 -63.89 42.50 -39.50
C VAL A 697 -65.31 43.11 -39.44
N PRO A 698 -66.01 43.31 -40.58
CA PRO A 698 -67.17 44.20 -40.65
C PRO A 698 -68.54 43.51 -40.59
N GLY A 699 -69.46 44.14 -39.84
CA GLY A 699 -70.84 44.45 -40.30
C GLY A 699 -71.98 43.46 -40.04
N ALA A 700 -72.88 43.83 -39.13
CA ALA A 700 -74.35 43.66 -39.08
C ALA A 700 -74.74 43.76 -37.59
N GLY A 701 -75.67 44.56 -37.09
CA GLY A 701 -76.86 45.21 -37.62
C GLY A 701 -77.87 45.16 -36.46
N GLU A 702 -78.31 46.34 -36.01
CA GLU A 702 -79.50 46.63 -35.17
C GLU A 702 -79.73 45.80 -33.87
N THR A 703 -79.70 46.46 -32.70
CA THR A 703 -80.89 47.12 -32.12
C THR A 703 -80.50 47.85 -30.83
N THR A 704 -81.02 49.06 -30.71
CA THR A 704 -81.03 49.98 -29.58
C THR A 704 -81.69 49.39 -28.33
N GLU A 705 -81.06 49.50 -27.16
CA GLU A 705 -81.77 49.85 -25.92
C GLU A 705 -80.83 50.53 -24.92
N GLU A 706 -81.32 51.63 -24.38
CA GLU A 706 -80.67 52.55 -23.43
C GLU A 706 -80.45 51.91 -22.05
N GLU A 707 -79.37 52.29 -21.37
CA GLU A 707 -79.42 52.43 -19.91
C GLU A 707 -78.60 53.67 -19.49
N PRO A 708 -79.17 54.60 -18.69
CA PRO A 708 -78.52 55.86 -18.41
C PRO A 708 -77.51 55.78 -17.27
N ALA A 709 -76.63 56.78 -17.31
CA ALA A 709 -75.58 57.09 -16.37
C ALA A 709 -76.00 57.03 -14.88
N GLY A 710 -75.04 56.60 -14.06
CA GLY A 710 -75.13 56.75 -12.62
C GLY A 710 -75.20 58.22 -12.18
N VAL A 711 -75.92 58.46 -11.10
CA VAL A 711 -75.82 59.68 -10.28
C VAL A 711 -76.08 59.29 -8.82
N SER A 712 -75.05 59.42 -7.99
CA SER A 712 -75.15 59.71 -6.54
C SER A 712 -75.47 61.21 -6.38
N PRO A 713 -75.99 61.80 -5.27
CA PRO A 713 -76.20 61.30 -3.91
C PRO A 713 -77.60 61.63 -3.32
N GLY A 714 -77.83 61.25 -2.06
CA GLY A 714 -79.11 61.36 -1.37
C GLY A 714 -79.64 62.76 -1.10
N GLN A 715 -80.97 62.85 -1.05
CA GLN A 715 -81.79 63.29 0.08
C GLN A 715 -83.24 62.84 -0.16
#